data_AF-A0A563EVP5-F1
#
_entry.id   AF-A0A563EVP5-F1
#
_cell.length_a   1.000
_cell.length_b   1.000
_cell.length_c   1.000
_cell.angle_alpha   90.00
_cell.angle_beta   90.00
_cell.angle_gamma   90.00
#
_symmetry.space_group_name_H-M   'P 1'
#
loop_
_entity.id
_entity.type
_entity.pdbx_description
1 polymer ?
#
loop_
_entity_poly.entity_id
_entity_poly.type
_entity_poly.pdbx_seq_one_letter_code
_entity_poly.pdbx_strand_id
1 'polypeptide(L)'
;MPRRERPLDTEDSELGHFAADLRRLREKAGNPPYRDLAVRAHYSAAALSEAANGRKLPSLAVTLAYVEACGGDAGEWEERWRSIGSPPAPVDESPYAGLAAFQPEDADRFFGREKLTAKLLDLVGARRFTGVFGASGSGKSSLLRAGLVPRLDHAVVFTPGARPLDECAVRLASVLGESAVVLRDELTADPANLGLRIRQWNPDLVLVVDQFEEVFTLADPAAREWFVQALTSCPRVVIGVRADFYGHLGRHPELVDAVDGGQLIVGPMTTDELRRAITAPALRVGATVETALVTRLVADVTGQAAALPLVSHALVETWARRRGMTLTLAAYEEAGGLEHAVARTAEAVFGSLADEQQTVARQIFLRLIALGEGTEDTKRRVRREGLDAEVLDRLAAARLVTLDRDGVELTHEALIRGWPRLRDWIAEDRAGLLVQHRLTEAAAAWDAVGGDPDALYRGVRLAQARDLPDGSLTATERRFLEASIDLDLAREAGVRRRARRMRVLVSVLTVLVVVLTGTVVYAVRLAGESARQHDRVVAGRTVSGLADLIASDPAKAVRVALAAYTIAPGDDTRDALLNADAARRKAPVEVPRDESKVGSDFSPSGRFLTRAGEKSNWMWDNAKGRDRSELLPRQERAWARISADDKRMVVTNLDTYVAQLWDISDLDRPRQTGVLPRPFSVDAVSRSGEVVVGAGMVDWPQPPGSRATERPSLVRDSKAHIWDLHDPRQPREVVLPRENAGTPALRPDGRLLVLPLRQDHWTGETEIEFWQVDTEQPQLLNTMWVKDNLGSVMAFSQDGRFIAVRDELRKKIVVWDVADPRSPVRWAELPESSHVALLVEFGGHQVAVGADSEVQVWDVERQDAPVLLGSFGGLVEQLTALAYRPADAMFVGLDRTVSMWSFRTTVDAVRSNLCMEHDIELDEVVWESYFPDVRRRSVCP
;
A
#
# COMPACT_ATOMS: atom_id res chain seq x y z
N MET A 1 7.69 59.14 46.80
CA MET A 1 6.23 59.18 46.60
C MET A 1 5.85 58.12 45.57
N PRO A 2 4.86 57.26 45.82
CA PRO A 2 4.39 56.34 44.79
C PRO A 2 3.82 57.14 43.62
N ARG A 3 4.20 56.76 42.40
CA ARG A 3 3.75 57.39 41.16
C ARG A 3 2.23 57.28 41.12
N ARG A 4 1.51 58.41 41.13
CA ARG A 4 0.04 58.42 41.05
C ARG A 4 -0.40 57.74 39.75
N GLU A 5 -1.41 56.89 39.86
CA GLU A 5 -2.01 56.26 38.70
C GLU A 5 -2.61 57.30 37.78
N ARG A 6 -2.51 57.06 36.49
CA ARG A 6 -3.18 57.91 35.50
C ARG A 6 -4.70 57.70 35.60
N PRO A 7 -5.50 58.75 35.35
CA PRO A 7 -6.96 58.61 35.22
C PRO A 7 -7.29 57.52 34.19
N LEU A 8 -8.40 56.81 34.40
CA LEU A 8 -8.92 55.87 33.40
C LEU A 8 -9.53 56.70 32.27
N ASP A 9 -8.97 56.62 31.07
CA ASP A 9 -9.42 57.44 29.92
C ASP A 9 -10.78 56.96 29.35
N THR A 10 -11.33 55.84 29.85
CA THR A 10 -12.50 55.15 29.28
C THR A 10 -13.50 54.69 30.35
N GLU A 11 -13.90 55.56 31.28
CA GLU A 11 -14.84 55.18 32.35
C GLU A 11 -16.19 54.64 31.83
N ASP A 12 -16.64 55.05 30.63
CA ASP A 12 -17.91 54.60 30.02
C ASP A 12 -17.85 53.24 29.27
N SER A 13 -16.70 52.55 29.24
CA SER A 13 -16.59 51.23 28.56
C SER A 13 -16.63 50.07 29.57
N GLU A 14 -17.15 48.90 29.17
CA GLU A 14 -17.15 47.70 30.03
C GLU A 14 -15.72 47.31 30.48
N LEU A 15 -14.73 47.53 29.62
CA LEU A 15 -13.32 47.35 29.93
C LEU A 15 -12.80 48.39 30.95
N GLY A 16 -13.28 49.63 30.88
CA GLY A 16 -12.97 50.68 31.85
C GLY A 16 -13.57 50.39 33.22
N HIS A 17 -14.83 49.94 33.28
CA HIS A 17 -15.46 49.47 34.51
C HIS A 17 -14.71 48.29 35.13
N PHE A 18 -14.26 47.34 34.31
CA PHE A 18 -13.44 46.21 34.76
C PHE A 18 -12.10 46.64 35.36
N ALA A 19 -11.39 47.57 34.70
CA ALA A 19 -10.14 48.11 35.23
C ALA A 19 -10.35 48.95 36.50
N ALA A 20 -11.46 49.70 36.60
CA ALA A 20 -11.86 50.43 37.80
C ALA A 20 -12.15 49.47 38.96
N ASP A 21 -12.82 48.34 38.69
CA ASP A 21 -13.06 47.30 39.70
C ASP A 21 -11.77 46.64 40.18
N LEU A 22 -10.78 46.40 39.30
CA LEU A 22 -9.46 45.88 39.71
C LEU A 22 -8.71 46.88 40.62
N ARG A 23 -8.84 48.19 40.36
CA ARG A 23 -8.30 49.23 41.26
C ARG A 23 -9.04 49.26 42.59
N ARG A 24 -10.38 49.19 42.59
CA ARG A 24 -11.21 49.09 43.81
C ARG A 24 -10.87 47.86 44.64
N LEU A 25 -10.61 46.72 44.00
CA LEU A 25 -10.20 45.49 44.68
C LEU A 25 -8.84 45.68 45.37
N ARG A 26 -7.88 46.33 44.69
CA ARG A 26 -6.59 46.66 45.29
C ARG A 26 -6.71 47.65 46.44
N GLU A 27 -7.59 48.64 46.33
CA GLU A 27 -7.88 49.59 47.42
C GLU A 27 -8.43 48.86 48.65
N LYS A 28 -9.39 47.95 48.48
CA LYS A 28 -9.91 47.10 49.56
C LYS A 28 -8.83 46.22 50.21
N ALA A 29 -7.82 45.80 49.44
CA ALA A 29 -6.67 45.04 49.92
C ALA A 29 -5.59 45.90 50.64
N GLY A 30 -5.87 47.17 50.95
CA GLY A 30 -4.95 48.09 51.60
C GLY A 30 -4.04 48.86 50.63
N ASN A 31 -4.40 48.89 49.35
CA ASN A 31 -3.70 49.59 48.28
C ASN A 31 -2.18 49.29 48.20
N PRO A 32 -1.75 48.02 48.18
CA PRO A 32 -0.34 47.68 48.06
C PRO A 32 0.26 48.28 46.78
N PRO A 33 1.49 48.85 46.84
CA PRO A 33 2.15 49.32 45.64
C PRO A 33 2.40 48.14 44.68
N TYR A 34 2.35 48.39 43.37
CA TYR A 34 2.49 47.34 42.34
C TYR A 34 3.73 46.45 42.47
N ARG A 35 4.79 46.96 43.10
CA ARG A 35 6.00 46.19 43.40
C ARG A 35 5.78 45.10 44.45
N ASP A 36 4.94 45.38 45.44
CA ASP A 36 4.58 44.42 46.49
C ASP A 36 3.51 43.45 45.97
N LEU A 37 2.58 43.96 45.16
CA LEU A 37 1.59 43.13 44.47
C LEU A 37 2.25 42.15 43.49
N ALA A 38 3.32 42.57 42.81
CA ALA A 38 4.13 41.72 41.93
C ALA A 38 4.75 40.52 42.66
N VAL A 39 5.19 40.71 43.91
CA VAL A 39 5.74 39.61 44.74
C VAL A 39 4.65 38.60 45.10
N ARG A 40 3.44 39.08 45.39
CA ARG A 40 2.30 38.23 45.78
C ARG A 40 1.65 37.50 44.60
N ALA A 41 1.54 38.16 43.46
CA ALA A 41 0.92 37.62 42.25
C ALA A 41 1.89 36.82 41.37
N HIS A 42 3.20 36.85 41.65
CA HIS A 42 4.25 36.29 40.80
C HIS A 42 4.25 36.83 39.35
N TYR A 43 3.80 38.07 39.14
CA TYR A 43 3.83 38.78 37.85
C TYR A 43 4.58 40.10 37.96
N SER A 44 5.09 40.62 36.83
CA SER A 44 5.81 41.91 36.85
C SER A 44 4.91 43.08 37.25
N ALA A 45 5.49 44.07 37.95
CA ALA A 45 4.76 45.29 38.34
C ALA A 45 4.22 46.06 37.11
N ALA A 46 4.90 45.97 35.96
CA ALA A 46 4.43 46.55 34.70
C ALA A 46 3.19 45.83 34.16
N ALA A 47 3.14 44.50 34.21
CA ALA A 47 1.98 43.72 33.77
C ALA A 47 0.74 43.98 34.65
N LEU A 48 0.92 44.07 35.97
CA LEU A 48 -0.18 44.38 36.90
C LEU A 48 -0.65 45.84 36.78
N SER A 49 0.28 46.77 36.54
CA SER A 49 -0.08 48.17 36.27
C SER A 49 -0.78 48.34 34.93
N GLU A 50 -0.39 47.58 33.90
CA GLU A 50 -1.09 47.51 32.63
C GLU A 50 -2.46 46.86 32.78
N ALA A 51 -2.60 45.84 33.62
CA ALA A 51 -3.87 45.17 33.83
C ALA A 51 -4.97 46.10 34.39
N ALA A 52 -4.57 47.06 35.23
CA ALA A 52 -5.48 48.03 35.85
C ALA A 52 -5.52 49.39 35.11
N ASN A 53 -4.97 49.50 33.88
CA ASN A 53 -4.93 50.77 33.15
C ASN A 53 -6.16 51.03 32.25
N GLY A 54 -7.01 50.02 32.01
CA GLY A 54 -8.23 50.13 31.20
C GLY A 54 -8.03 50.21 29.68
N ARG A 55 -6.80 50.07 29.17
CA ARG A 55 -6.49 50.18 27.74
C ARG A 55 -6.64 48.89 26.95
N LYS A 56 -6.50 47.75 27.62
CA LYS A 56 -6.60 46.40 27.04
C LYS A 56 -7.12 45.42 28.09
N LEU A 57 -7.89 44.43 27.67
CA LEU A 57 -8.30 43.34 28.56
C LEU A 57 -7.05 42.54 28.97
N PRO A 58 -6.73 42.40 30.27
CA PRO A 58 -5.59 41.61 30.72
C PRO A 58 -5.83 40.13 30.40
N SER A 59 -4.78 39.31 30.33
CA SER A 59 -4.99 37.86 30.22
C SER A 59 -5.72 37.33 31.46
N LEU A 60 -6.46 36.23 31.29
CA LEU A 60 -7.18 35.62 32.40
C LEU A 60 -6.21 35.25 33.55
N ALA A 61 -5.03 34.71 33.22
CA ALA A 61 -4.01 34.36 34.22
C ALA A 61 -3.49 35.57 35.02
N VAL A 62 -3.29 36.73 34.37
CA VAL A 62 -2.88 37.96 35.06
C VAL A 62 -4.02 38.52 35.90
N THR A 63 -5.26 38.41 35.42
CA THR A 63 -6.46 38.84 36.15
C THR A 63 -6.64 38.03 37.42
N LEU A 64 -6.63 36.70 37.34
CA LEU A 64 -6.81 35.81 38.50
C LEU A 64 -5.69 36.01 39.52
N ALA A 65 -4.43 36.10 39.08
CA ALA A 65 -3.31 36.36 39.98
C ALA A 65 -3.37 37.74 40.64
N TYR A 66 -3.87 38.77 39.96
CA TYR A 66 -4.11 40.09 40.55
C TYR A 66 -5.19 40.01 41.63
N VAL A 67 -6.28 39.30 41.33
CA VAL A 67 -7.44 39.14 42.20
C VAL A 67 -7.08 38.34 43.46
N GLU A 68 -6.40 37.20 43.30
CA GLU A 68 -5.88 36.36 44.39
C GLU A 68 -4.90 37.13 45.27
N ALA A 69 -3.97 37.89 44.69
CA ALA A 69 -3.01 38.70 45.43
C ALA A 69 -3.65 39.86 46.22
N CYS A 70 -4.88 40.25 45.85
CA CYS A 70 -5.72 41.23 46.54
C CYS A 70 -6.79 40.58 47.44
N GLY A 71 -6.86 39.25 47.53
CA GLY A 71 -7.85 38.52 48.33
C GLY A 71 -9.28 38.56 47.79
N GLY A 72 -9.46 38.74 46.48
CA GLY A 72 -10.76 38.63 45.81
C GLY A 72 -11.11 37.18 45.43
N ASP A 73 -12.38 36.95 45.08
CA ASP A 73 -12.86 35.64 44.63
C ASP A 73 -12.45 35.38 43.17
N ALA A 74 -11.57 34.41 42.95
CA ALA A 74 -11.10 34.05 41.63
C ALA A 74 -12.24 33.58 40.69
N GLY A 75 -13.26 32.90 41.21
CA GLY A 75 -14.37 32.37 40.41
C GLY A 75 -15.28 33.47 39.86
N GLU A 76 -15.67 34.44 40.71
CA GLU A 76 -16.48 35.59 40.28
C GLU A 76 -15.75 36.42 39.22
N TRP A 77 -14.45 36.62 39.40
CA TRP A 77 -13.62 37.40 38.48
C TRP A 77 -13.33 36.66 37.16
N GLU A 78 -13.29 35.34 37.19
CA GLU A 78 -13.21 34.52 35.98
C GLU A 78 -14.48 34.68 35.12
N GLU A 79 -15.66 34.66 35.75
CA GLU A 79 -16.94 34.80 35.08
C GLU A 79 -17.14 36.21 34.48
N ARG A 80 -16.73 37.25 35.21
CA ARG A 80 -16.70 38.64 34.70
C ARG A 80 -15.70 38.84 33.56
N TRP A 81 -14.54 38.18 33.62
CA TRP A 81 -13.57 38.24 32.53
C TRP A 81 -14.14 37.57 31.26
N ARG A 82 -14.85 36.44 31.41
CA ARG A 82 -15.56 35.76 30.32
C ARG A 82 -16.72 36.58 29.75
N SER A 83 -17.44 37.35 30.57
CA SER A 83 -18.55 38.19 30.08
C SER A 83 -18.06 39.34 29.21
N ILE A 84 -16.91 39.96 29.54
CA ILE A 84 -16.30 41.03 28.73
C ILE A 84 -15.60 40.46 27.48
N GLY A 85 -15.11 39.21 27.57
CA GLY A 85 -14.55 38.47 26.44
C GLY A 85 -15.60 37.89 25.47
N SER A 86 -16.89 37.97 25.81
CA SER A 86 -17.98 37.49 24.94
C SER A 86 -18.41 38.60 23.97
N PRO A 87 -18.49 38.32 22.67
CA PRO A 87 -18.68 39.37 21.67
C PRO A 87 -20.10 39.97 21.70
N PRO A 88 -20.27 41.27 21.35
CA PRO A 88 -21.57 41.80 20.94
C PRO A 88 -22.05 41.10 19.65
N ALA A 89 -23.36 41.19 19.39
CA ALA A 89 -24.09 40.50 18.32
C ALA A 89 -23.37 40.51 16.95
N PRO A 90 -23.48 39.42 16.16
CA PRO A 90 -22.72 39.25 14.92
C PRO A 90 -23.05 40.33 13.89
N VAL A 91 -22.02 41.04 13.42
CA VAL A 91 -22.05 41.60 12.06
C VAL A 91 -22.02 40.38 11.13
N ASP A 92 -23.16 40.07 10.50
CA ASP A 92 -23.38 38.84 9.73
C ASP A 92 -22.50 38.75 8.47
N GLU A 93 -21.89 39.84 8.01
CA GLU A 93 -21.14 39.89 6.76
C GLU A 93 -19.64 40.17 6.96
N SER A 94 -18.78 39.36 6.34
CA SER A 94 -17.33 39.53 6.40
C SER A 94 -16.88 40.73 5.54
N PRO A 95 -15.92 41.56 6.00
CA PRO A 95 -15.39 42.65 5.19
C PRO A 95 -14.53 42.17 4.01
N TYR A 96 -14.29 40.86 3.88
CA TYR A 96 -13.51 40.24 2.81
C TYR A 96 -14.42 39.37 1.91
N ALA A 97 -14.12 39.30 0.61
CA ALA A 97 -14.93 38.60 -0.38
C ALA A 97 -14.65 37.08 -0.50
N GLY A 98 -13.66 36.57 0.24
CA GLY A 98 -13.24 35.17 0.14
C GLY A 98 -12.58 34.86 -1.21
N LEU A 99 -12.95 33.72 -1.80
CA LEU A 99 -12.44 33.28 -3.12
C LEU A 99 -13.10 34.02 -4.30
N ALA A 100 -14.24 34.67 -4.07
CA ALA A 100 -14.96 35.42 -5.07
C ALA A 100 -14.21 36.71 -5.45
N ALA A 101 -14.39 37.17 -6.68
CA ALA A 101 -13.94 38.50 -7.07
C ALA A 101 -14.89 39.55 -6.49
N PHE A 102 -14.35 40.64 -5.96
CA PHE A 102 -15.14 41.82 -5.60
C PHE A 102 -16.00 42.28 -6.79
N GLN A 103 -17.28 42.53 -6.52
CA GLN A 103 -18.30 43.01 -7.45
C GLN A 103 -18.45 44.55 -7.37
N PRO A 104 -19.21 45.20 -8.27
CA PRO A 104 -19.41 46.65 -8.21
C PRO A 104 -19.97 47.16 -6.89
N GLU A 105 -20.80 46.37 -6.21
CA GLU A 105 -21.38 46.69 -4.92
C GLU A 105 -20.32 46.73 -3.80
N ASP A 106 -19.17 46.10 -4.05
CA ASP A 106 -18.08 45.92 -3.10
C ASP A 106 -17.02 47.03 -3.17
N ALA A 107 -17.27 48.09 -3.93
CA ALA A 107 -16.36 49.21 -4.13
C ALA A 107 -15.81 49.80 -2.82
N ASP A 108 -16.62 49.65 -1.78
CA ASP A 108 -16.48 50.23 -0.47
C ASP A 108 -15.60 49.36 0.47
N ARG A 109 -15.41 48.08 0.13
CA ARG A 109 -14.49 47.10 0.75
C ARG A 109 -13.24 46.81 -0.10
N PHE A 110 -13.12 47.42 -1.29
CA PHE A 110 -11.98 47.24 -2.20
C PHE A 110 -10.87 48.28 -1.96
N PHE A 111 -9.77 47.85 -1.31
CA PHE A 111 -8.64 48.71 -0.95
C PHE A 111 -7.29 48.24 -1.52
N GLY A 112 -6.32 49.16 -1.57
CA GLY A 112 -4.93 48.87 -1.94
C GLY A 112 -4.64 48.96 -3.44
N ARG A 113 -5.63 49.25 -4.30
CA ARG A 113 -5.45 49.40 -5.76
C ARG A 113 -5.78 50.80 -6.29
N GLU A 114 -5.85 51.80 -5.42
CA GLU A 114 -6.34 53.14 -5.78
C GLU A 114 -5.51 53.80 -6.90
N LYS A 115 -4.18 53.65 -6.85
CA LYS A 115 -3.28 54.17 -7.90
C LYS A 115 -3.54 53.52 -9.26
N LEU A 116 -3.78 52.21 -9.27
CA LEU A 116 -4.02 51.46 -10.49
C LEU A 116 -5.42 51.74 -11.06
N THR A 117 -6.42 51.89 -10.17
CA THR A 117 -7.77 52.33 -10.53
C THR A 117 -7.76 53.73 -11.16
N ALA A 118 -7.02 54.68 -10.59
CA ALA A 118 -6.89 56.02 -11.17
C ALA A 118 -6.28 55.98 -12.57
N LYS A 119 -5.18 55.23 -12.75
CA LYS A 119 -4.55 55.04 -14.07
C LYS A 119 -5.49 54.38 -15.09
N LEU A 120 -6.32 53.43 -14.65
CA LEU A 120 -7.32 52.80 -15.52
C LEU A 120 -8.40 53.80 -15.95
N LEU A 121 -8.90 54.63 -15.04
CA LEU A 121 -9.88 55.68 -15.34
C LEU A 121 -9.32 56.69 -16.35
N ASP A 122 -8.06 57.12 -16.19
CA ASP A 122 -7.40 58.02 -17.14
C ASP A 122 -7.31 57.40 -18.54
N LEU A 123 -6.97 56.10 -18.63
CA LEU A 123 -6.90 55.37 -19.90
C LEU A 123 -8.27 55.23 -20.57
N VAL A 124 -9.30 54.88 -19.81
CA VAL A 124 -10.69 54.75 -20.30
C VAL A 124 -11.27 56.10 -20.73
N GLY A 125 -10.82 57.20 -20.12
CA GLY A 125 -11.14 58.56 -20.55
C GLY A 125 -10.45 58.98 -21.85
N ALA A 126 -9.21 58.52 -22.06
CA ALA A 126 -8.37 58.92 -23.20
C ALA A 126 -8.51 58.03 -24.44
N ARG A 127 -8.94 56.77 -24.28
CA ARG A 127 -8.98 55.76 -25.34
C ARG A 127 -10.37 55.15 -25.48
N ARG A 128 -10.79 54.88 -26.72
CA ARG A 128 -12.04 54.18 -27.01
C ARG A 128 -12.00 52.70 -26.64
N PHE A 129 -10.82 52.10 -26.64
CA PHE A 129 -10.65 50.68 -26.36
C PHE A 129 -9.46 50.51 -25.42
N THR A 130 -9.67 49.84 -24.29
CA THR A 130 -8.66 49.63 -23.25
C THR A 130 -8.54 48.15 -22.94
N GLY A 131 -7.30 47.63 -22.92
CA GLY A 131 -7.01 46.26 -22.52
C GLY A 131 -6.35 46.20 -21.15
N VAL A 132 -6.93 45.43 -20.22
CA VAL A 132 -6.39 45.19 -18.88
C VAL A 132 -5.82 43.78 -18.81
N PHE A 133 -4.49 43.69 -18.70
CA PHE A 133 -3.73 42.45 -18.80
C PHE A 133 -3.07 42.06 -17.49
N GLY A 134 -2.91 40.77 -17.23
CA GLY A 134 -2.23 40.32 -16.01
C GLY A 134 -2.48 38.84 -15.73
N ALA A 135 -1.66 38.25 -14.86
CA ALA A 135 -1.78 36.84 -14.48
C ALA A 135 -3.15 36.54 -13.84
N SER A 136 -3.56 35.27 -13.82
CA SER A 136 -4.73 34.83 -13.03
C SER A 136 -4.53 35.21 -11.55
N GLY A 137 -5.61 35.56 -10.84
CA GLY A 137 -5.55 35.93 -9.41
C GLY A 137 -4.81 37.23 -9.05
N SER A 138 -4.32 38.01 -10.03
CA SER A 138 -3.69 39.33 -9.79
C SER A 138 -4.67 40.44 -9.35
N GLY A 139 -5.98 40.15 -9.36
CA GLY A 139 -7.05 41.08 -9.00
C GLY A 139 -7.66 41.86 -10.16
N LYS A 140 -7.45 41.45 -11.43
CA LYS A 140 -8.02 42.12 -12.62
C LYS A 140 -9.54 42.27 -12.56
N SER A 141 -10.26 41.17 -12.34
CA SER A 141 -11.73 41.19 -12.28
C SER A 141 -12.23 42.09 -11.17
N SER A 142 -11.58 42.08 -9.99
CA SER A 142 -11.90 43.00 -8.90
C SER A 142 -11.56 44.47 -9.22
N LEU A 143 -10.46 44.72 -9.94
CA LEU A 143 -10.12 46.06 -10.42
C LEU A 143 -11.16 46.58 -11.42
N LEU A 144 -11.63 45.74 -12.35
CA LEU A 144 -12.67 46.09 -13.31
C LEU A 144 -14.02 46.30 -12.61
N ARG A 145 -14.44 45.35 -11.79
CA ARG A 145 -15.78 45.33 -11.18
C ARG A 145 -15.92 46.27 -9.99
N ALA A 146 -15.02 46.24 -9.00
CA ALA A 146 -15.12 47.08 -7.80
C ALA A 146 -14.27 48.38 -7.89
N GLY A 147 -13.23 48.36 -8.73
CA GLY A 147 -12.37 49.53 -8.97
C GLY A 147 -12.97 50.49 -10.00
N LEU A 148 -13.21 50.01 -11.22
CA LEU A 148 -13.58 50.84 -12.38
C LEU A 148 -15.08 51.12 -12.45
N VAL A 149 -15.92 50.09 -12.55
CA VAL A 149 -17.38 50.22 -12.79
C VAL A 149 -18.08 51.21 -11.84
N PRO A 150 -17.83 51.21 -10.51
CA PRO A 150 -18.53 52.09 -9.56
C PRO A 150 -18.11 53.56 -9.66
N ARG A 151 -17.06 53.86 -10.45
CA ARG A 151 -16.52 55.21 -10.68
C ARG A 151 -16.86 55.74 -12.08
N LEU A 152 -17.65 54.99 -12.85
CA LEU A 152 -18.18 55.39 -14.15
C LEU A 152 -19.67 55.69 -14.01
N ASP A 153 -20.15 56.74 -14.68
CA ASP A 153 -21.57 57.13 -14.62
C ASP A 153 -22.47 56.10 -15.32
N HIS A 154 -21.98 55.49 -16.41
CA HIS A 154 -22.68 54.48 -17.18
C HIS A 154 -21.70 53.37 -17.59
N ALA A 155 -21.88 52.18 -17.01
CA ALA A 155 -21.09 51.01 -17.37
C ALA A 155 -21.92 49.73 -17.33
N VAL A 156 -21.62 48.82 -18.26
CA VAL A 156 -22.14 47.45 -18.27
C VAL A 156 -20.96 46.50 -18.13
N VAL A 157 -21.01 45.60 -17.15
CA VAL A 157 -19.98 44.57 -16.95
C VAL A 157 -20.56 43.17 -17.13
N PHE A 158 -19.88 42.33 -17.88
CA PHE A 158 -20.26 40.94 -18.07
C PHE A 158 -19.08 40.05 -18.43
N THR A 159 -19.31 38.74 -18.34
CA THR A 159 -18.38 37.69 -18.76
C THR A 159 -18.97 37.00 -20.00
N PRO A 160 -18.21 36.81 -21.11
CA PRO A 160 -18.75 36.35 -22.40
C PRO A 160 -19.36 34.94 -22.43
N GLY A 161 -18.77 33.96 -21.73
CA GLY A 161 -19.18 32.56 -21.83
C GLY A 161 -19.05 31.96 -23.23
N ALA A 162 -19.72 30.82 -23.44
CA ALA A 162 -19.76 30.13 -24.74
C ALA A 162 -20.63 30.85 -25.79
N ARG A 163 -21.52 31.76 -25.36
CA ARG A 163 -22.43 32.54 -26.23
C ARG A 163 -22.31 34.04 -25.95
N PRO A 164 -21.22 34.70 -26.38
CA PRO A 164 -20.92 36.10 -26.05
C PRO A 164 -22.02 37.10 -26.45
N LEU A 165 -22.69 36.86 -27.58
CA LEU A 165 -23.78 37.70 -28.06
C LEU A 165 -24.96 37.67 -27.08
N ASP A 166 -25.36 36.47 -26.63
CA ASP A 166 -26.51 36.30 -25.74
C ASP A 166 -26.25 36.99 -24.39
N GLU A 167 -25.07 36.81 -23.79
CA GLU A 167 -24.68 37.47 -22.52
C GLU A 167 -24.64 38.99 -22.65
N CYS A 168 -24.08 39.49 -23.76
CA CYS A 168 -24.06 40.92 -24.06
C CYS A 168 -25.48 41.48 -24.21
N ALA A 169 -26.35 40.80 -24.95
CA ALA A 169 -27.74 41.22 -25.17
C ALA A 169 -28.53 41.26 -23.86
N VAL A 170 -28.41 40.25 -23.00
CA VAL A 170 -29.08 40.21 -21.69
C VAL A 170 -28.67 41.39 -20.82
N ARG A 171 -27.37 41.66 -20.73
CA ARG A 171 -26.83 42.70 -19.84
C ARG A 171 -27.11 44.10 -20.36
N LEU A 172 -26.99 44.29 -21.67
CA LEU A 172 -27.30 45.57 -22.31
C LEU A 172 -28.81 45.86 -22.27
N ALA A 173 -29.67 44.88 -22.55
CA ALA A 173 -31.12 45.05 -22.49
C ALA A 173 -31.62 45.47 -21.10
N SER A 174 -30.99 44.97 -20.04
CA SER A 174 -31.29 45.40 -18.66
C SER A 174 -31.00 46.89 -18.42
N VAL A 175 -29.99 47.46 -19.09
CA VAL A 175 -29.65 48.89 -18.96
C VAL A 175 -30.50 49.76 -19.90
N LEU A 176 -30.82 49.24 -21.10
CA LEU A 176 -31.68 49.92 -22.06
C LEU A 176 -33.16 49.89 -21.67
N GLY A 177 -33.57 48.97 -20.78
CA GLY A 177 -34.98 48.76 -20.42
C GLY A 177 -35.78 48.05 -21.51
N GLU A 178 -35.11 47.19 -22.30
CA GLU A 178 -35.68 46.52 -23.47
C GLU A 178 -35.73 44.99 -23.32
N SER A 179 -36.35 44.29 -24.27
CA SER A 179 -36.33 42.83 -24.31
C SER A 179 -34.99 42.31 -24.83
N ALA A 180 -34.33 41.46 -24.04
CA ALA A 180 -33.08 40.81 -24.42
C ALA A 180 -33.21 40.00 -25.72
N VAL A 181 -34.39 39.41 -25.99
CA VAL A 181 -34.64 38.63 -27.21
C VAL A 181 -34.65 39.53 -28.45
N VAL A 182 -35.33 40.67 -28.38
CA VAL A 182 -35.41 41.63 -29.50
C VAL A 182 -34.04 42.22 -29.80
N LEU A 183 -33.32 42.62 -28.75
CA LEU A 183 -31.97 43.16 -28.90
C LEU A 183 -31.01 42.11 -29.47
N ARG A 184 -31.09 40.85 -29.01
CA ARG A 184 -30.29 39.75 -29.54
C ARG A 184 -30.52 39.53 -31.03
N ASP A 185 -31.77 39.52 -31.48
CA ASP A 185 -32.11 39.31 -32.88
C ASP A 185 -31.61 40.48 -33.77
N GLU A 186 -31.69 41.71 -33.26
CA GLU A 186 -31.11 42.90 -33.91
C GLU A 186 -29.59 42.82 -34.02
N LEU A 187 -28.89 42.42 -32.94
CA LEU A 187 -27.44 42.27 -32.93
C LEU A 187 -26.98 41.12 -33.85
N THR A 188 -27.73 40.03 -33.92
CA THR A 188 -27.42 38.89 -34.80
C THR A 188 -27.38 39.29 -36.28
N ALA A 189 -28.17 40.29 -36.69
CA ALA A 189 -28.23 40.75 -38.08
C ALA A 189 -26.96 41.47 -38.55
N ASP A 190 -26.31 42.26 -37.68
CA ASP A 190 -25.07 42.99 -37.99
C ASP A 190 -24.28 43.29 -36.70
N PRO A 191 -23.00 42.85 -36.58
CA PRO A 191 -22.14 43.20 -35.44
C PRO A 191 -22.07 44.72 -35.14
N ALA A 192 -22.13 45.57 -36.17
CA ALA A 192 -22.05 47.02 -36.01
C ALA A 192 -23.27 47.61 -35.28
N ASN A 193 -24.39 46.88 -35.20
CA ASN A 193 -25.57 47.30 -34.46
C ASN A 193 -25.27 47.49 -32.97
N LEU A 194 -24.32 46.74 -32.39
CA LEU A 194 -23.95 46.92 -30.99
C LEU A 194 -23.45 48.35 -30.73
N GLY A 195 -22.49 48.82 -31.52
CA GLY A 195 -21.97 50.17 -31.40
C GLY A 195 -23.00 51.25 -31.72
N LEU A 196 -23.91 50.99 -32.67
CA LEU A 196 -25.00 51.91 -33.00
C LEU A 196 -26.01 52.06 -31.85
N ARG A 197 -26.45 50.96 -31.25
CA ARG A 197 -27.40 50.97 -30.13
C ARG A 197 -26.83 51.66 -28.91
N ILE A 198 -25.55 51.41 -28.60
CA ILE A 198 -24.86 52.12 -27.52
C ILE A 198 -24.82 53.62 -27.82
N ARG A 199 -24.42 54.05 -29.02
CA ARG A 199 -24.38 55.49 -29.39
C ARG A 199 -25.75 56.18 -29.37
N GLN A 200 -26.81 55.46 -29.75
CA GLN A 200 -28.19 55.96 -29.72
C GLN A 200 -28.68 56.20 -28.30
N TRP A 201 -28.33 55.31 -27.37
CA TRP A 201 -28.72 55.42 -25.97
C TRP A 201 -27.82 56.39 -25.21
N ASN A 202 -26.51 56.13 -25.17
CA ASN A 202 -25.51 57.00 -24.57
C ASN A 202 -24.10 56.67 -25.11
N PRO A 203 -23.43 57.59 -25.83
CA PRO A 203 -22.08 57.37 -26.34
C PRO A 203 -21.01 57.24 -25.25
N ASP A 204 -21.29 57.65 -24.01
CA ASP A 204 -20.38 57.54 -22.87
C ASP A 204 -20.52 56.22 -22.09
N LEU A 205 -21.47 55.35 -22.47
CA LEU A 205 -21.58 54.01 -21.89
C LEU A 205 -20.30 53.21 -22.14
N VAL A 206 -19.69 52.71 -21.06
CA VAL A 206 -18.50 51.86 -21.13
C VAL A 206 -18.90 50.39 -21.05
N LEU A 207 -18.54 49.62 -22.08
CA LEU A 207 -18.73 48.18 -22.10
C LEU A 207 -17.50 47.48 -21.50
N VAL A 208 -17.66 46.87 -20.33
CA VAL A 208 -16.60 46.15 -19.62
C VAL A 208 -16.78 44.65 -19.81
N VAL A 209 -15.89 44.04 -20.59
CA VAL A 209 -15.88 42.60 -20.86
C VAL A 209 -14.79 41.95 -20.02
N ASP A 210 -15.17 41.37 -18.89
CA ASP A 210 -14.27 40.68 -17.98
C ASP A 210 -14.05 39.23 -18.44
N GLN A 211 -12.87 38.67 -18.16
CA GLN A 211 -12.47 37.32 -18.63
C GLN A 211 -12.67 37.12 -20.14
N PHE A 212 -12.21 38.08 -20.95
CA PHE A 212 -12.33 38.04 -22.40
C PHE A 212 -11.64 36.81 -23.03
N GLU A 213 -10.71 36.16 -22.31
CA GLU A 213 -10.15 34.87 -22.74
C GLU A 213 -11.20 33.79 -23.03
N GLU A 214 -12.40 33.84 -22.42
CA GLU A 214 -13.49 32.89 -22.69
C GLU A 214 -13.96 32.92 -24.15
N VAL A 215 -13.81 34.06 -24.82
CA VAL A 215 -14.11 34.18 -26.25
C VAL A 215 -13.16 33.32 -27.09
N PHE A 216 -11.94 33.10 -26.62
CA PHE A 216 -10.95 32.27 -27.31
C PHE A 216 -11.07 30.78 -26.97
N THR A 217 -11.56 30.45 -25.77
CA THR A 217 -11.61 29.08 -25.26
C THR A 217 -12.98 28.41 -25.39
N LEU A 218 -14.07 29.15 -25.15
CA LEU A 218 -15.43 28.60 -25.06
C LEU A 218 -16.29 28.90 -26.29
N ALA A 219 -16.13 30.08 -26.89
CA ALA A 219 -16.95 30.48 -28.04
C ALA A 219 -16.47 29.80 -29.34
N ASP A 220 -17.44 29.41 -30.17
CA ASP A 220 -17.16 28.90 -31.51
C ASP A 220 -16.51 29.98 -32.41
N PRO A 221 -15.82 29.58 -33.50
CA PRO A 221 -15.10 30.54 -34.34
C PRO A 221 -15.97 31.65 -34.94
N ALA A 222 -17.22 31.36 -35.33
CA ALA A 222 -18.10 32.33 -35.96
C ALA A 222 -18.64 33.35 -34.93
N ALA A 223 -19.07 32.88 -33.76
CA ALA A 223 -19.49 33.72 -32.65
C ALA A 223 -18.35 34.61 -32.14
N ARG A 224 -17.12 34.08 -32.13
CA ARG A 224 -15.89 34.83 -31.79
C ARG A 224 -15.63 35.96 -32.76
N GLU A 225 -15.60 35.67 -34.06
CA GLU A 225 -15.35 36.69 -35.09
C GLU A 225 -16.41 37.80 -35.04
N TRP A 226 -17.69 37.41 -34.93
CA TRP A 226 -18.80 38.35 -34.77
C TRP A 226 -18.60 39.25 -33.55
N PHE A 227 -18.29 38.67 -32.39
CA PHE A 227 -18.17 39.44 -31.14
C PHE A 227 -16.99 40.40 -31.16
N VAL A 228 -15.87 39.98 -31.74
CA VAL A 228 -14.71 40.85 -31.94
C VAL A 228 -15.07 42.06 -32.78
N GLN A 229 -15.71 41.87 -33.93
CA GLN A 229 -16.17 42.96 -34.80
C GLN A 229 -17.19 43.87 -34.11
N ALA A 230 -18.11 43.30 -33.33
CA ALA A 230 -19.09 44.07 -32.59
C ALA A 230 -18.41 44.99 -31.55
N LEU A 231 -17.45 44.48 -30.78
CA LEU A 231 -16.73 45.27 -29.76
C LEU A 231 -15.89 46.39 -30.35
N THR A 232 -15.19 46.15 -31.46
CA THR A 232 -14.36 47.20 -32.11
C THR A 232 -15.20 48.33 -32.71
N SER A 233 -16.50 48.10 -32.97
CA SER A 233 -17.45 49.12 -33.43
C SER A 233 -18.02 50.02 -32.31
N CYS A 234 -17.83 49.64 -31.05
CA CYS A 234 -18.40 50.31 -29.88
C CYS A 234 -17.65 51.60 -29.52
N PRO A 235 -18.31 52.59 -28.91
CA PRO A 235 -17.68 53.87 -28.58
C PRO A 235 -16.64 53.77 -27.46
N ARG A 236 -16.91 52.98 -26.41
CA ARG A 236 -15.99 52.74 -25.28
C ARG A 236 -16.04 51.29 -24.80
N VAL A 237 -14.90 50.60 -24.83
CA VAL A 237 -14.78 49.20 -24.41
C VAL A 237 -13.57 49.01 -23.52
N VAL A 238 -13.73 48.19 -22.48
CA VAL A 238 -12.63 47.70 -21.64
C VAL A 238 -12.68 46.18 -21.62
N ILE A 239 -11.59 45.54 -22.05
CA ILE A 239 -11.46 44.08 -21.97
C ILE A 239 -10.49 43.68 -20.86
N GLY A 240 -10.89 42.75 -20.01
CA GLY A 240 -10.02 42.08 -19.05
C GLY A 240 -9.50 40.78 -19.63
N VAL A 241 -8.19 40.66 -19.84
CA VAL A 241 -7.58 39.48 -20.47
C VAL A 241 -6.46 38.94 -19.60
N ARG A 242 -6.39 37.62 -19.46
CA ARG A 242 -5.18 36.98 -18.91
C ARG A 242 -3.95 37.26 -19.79
N ALA A 243 -2.80 37.54 -19.16
CA ALA A 243 -1.56 37.86 -19.88
C ALA A 243 -1.14 36.75 -20.86
N ASP A 244 -1.38 35.50 -20.49
CA ASP A 244 -1.08 34.28 -21.24
C ASP A 244 -1.91 34.19 -22.54
N PHE A 245 -3.07 34.86 -22.58
CA PHE A 245 -3.94 34.94 -23.76
C PHE A 245 -3.63 36.13 -24.68
N TYR A 246 -2.65 36.97 -24.34
CA TYR A 246 -2.25 38.11 -25.17
C TYR A 246 -1.86 37.69 -26.60
N GLY A 247 -1.22 36.52 -26.77
CA GLY A 247 -0.86 36.00 -28.09
C GLY A 247 -2.06 35.68 -28.98
N HIS A 248 -3.23 35.39 -28.40
CA HIS A 248 -4.45 35.11 -29.17
C HIS A 248 -5.04 36.36 -29.81
N LEU A 249 -4.82 37.55 -29.21
CA LEU A 249 -5.19 38.83 -29.82
C LEU A 249 -4.50 39.01 -31.18
N GLY A 250 -3.26 38.55 -31.32
CA GLY A 250 -2.49 38.65 -32.57
C GLY A 250 -3.11 37.94 -33.77
N ARG A 251 -4.12 37.07 -33.56
CA ARG A 251 -4.87 36.42 -34.64
C ARG A 251 -6.02 37.28 -35.18
N HIS A 252 -6.32 38.41 -34.53
CA HIS A 252 -7.40 39.32 -34.88
C HIS A 252 -6.84 40.74 -35.06
N PRO A 253 -6.48 41.14 -36.30
CA PRO A 253 -5.86 42.44 -36.56
C PRO A 253 -6.64 43.63 -35.99
N GLU A 254 -7.97 43.59 -36.09
CA GLU A 254 -8.86 44.64 -35.58
C GLU A 254 -8.75 44.85 -34.06
N LEU A 255 -8.49 43.78 -33.28
CA LEU A 255 -8.27 43.89 -31.83
C LEU A 255 -6.90 44.44 -31.50
N VAL A 256 -5.88 44.06 -32.29
CA VAL A 256 -4.52 44.58 -32.11
C VAL A 256 -4.51 46.09 -32.31
N ASP A 257 -5.12 46.56 -33.40
CA ASP A 257 -5.23 47.98 -33.72
C ASP A 257 -6.06 48.74 -32.67
N ALA A 258 -7.14 48.14 -32.17
CA ALA A 258 -7.99 48.77 -31.14
C ALA A 258 -7.28 48.91 -29.79
N VAL A 259 -6.52 47.89 -29.37
CA VAL A 259 -5.85 47.84 -28.05
C VAL A 259 -4.53 48.65 -28.04
N ASP A 260 -3.99 49.00 -29.20
CA ASP A 260 -2.74 49.74 -29.30
C ASP A 260 -2.79 51.09 -28.56
N GLY A 261 -1.76 51.35 -27.75
CA GLY A 261 -1.68 52.54 -26.89
C GLY A 261 -2.72 52.62 -25.75
N GLY A 262 -3.55 51.60 -25.55
CA GLY A 262 -4.61 51.50 -24.52
C GLY A 262 -4.42 50.36 -23.53
N GLN A 263 -3.18 49.96 -23.23
CA GLN A 263 -2.89 48.78 -22.41
C GLN A 263 -2.54 49.12 -20.96
N LEU A 264 -3.15 48.39 -20.01
CA LEU A 264 -2.80 48.43 -18.59
C LEU A 264 -2.40 47.04 -18.10
N ILE A 265 -1.19 46.93 -17.53
CA ILE A 265 -0.72 45.68 -16.93
C ILE A 265 -0.95 45.70 -15.42
N VAL A 266 -1.66 44.69 -14.90
CA VAL A 266 -1.93 44.43 -13.50
C VAL A 266 -0.87 43.47 -12.96
N GLY A 267 0.11 44.04 -12.27
CA GLY A 267 1.14 43.29 -11.55
C GLY A 267 0.69 42.81 -10.16
N PRO A 268 1.54 42.05 -9.46
CA PRO A 268 1.32 41.71 -8.05
C PRO A 268 1.18 42.97 -7.19
N MET A 269 0.46 42.88 -6.07
CA MET A 269 0.37 43.99 -5.12
C MET A 269 1.73 44.22 -4.47
N THR A 270 2.10 45.49 -4.31
CA THR A 270 3.24 45.84 -3.45
C THR A 270 2.90 45.53 -1.99
N THR A 271 3.91 45.42 -1.12
CA THR A 271 3.72 45.19 0.32
C THR A 271 2.77 46.20 0.97
N ASP A 272 2.85 47.47 0.56
CA ASP A 272 1.98 48.53 1.10
C ASP A 272 0.55 48.45 0.56
N GLU A 273 0.39 48.08 -0.72
CA GLU A 273 -0.92 47.82 -1.31
C GLU A 273 -1.60 46.64 -0.60
N LEU A 274 -0.88 45.53 -0.41
CA LEU A 274 -1.39 44.33 0.26
C LEU A 274 -1.72 44.60 1.73
N ARG A 275 -0.86 45.33 2.45
CA ARG A 275 -1.15 45.75 3.84
C ARG A 275 -2.47 46.51 3.91
N ARG A 276 -2.68 47.49 3.02
CA ARG A 276 -3.93 48.26 2.98
C ARG A 276 -5.13 47.39 2.62
N ALA A 277 -5.00 46.47 1.66
CA ALA A 277 -6.06 45.53 1.30
C ALA A 277 -6.46 44.61 2.47
N ILE A 278 -5.55 44.32 3.40
CA ILE A 278 -5.83 43.53 4.61
C ILE A 278 -6.43 44.41 5.70
N THR A 279 -5.83 45.55 6.03
CA THR A 279 -6.22 46.31 7.25
C THR A 279 -7.41 47.23 7.04
N ALA A 280 -7.58 47.82 5.86
CA ALA A 280 -8.60 48.84 5.62
C ALA A 280 -10.05 48.29 5.62
N PRO A 281 -10.35 47.11 5.03
CA PRO A 281 -11.69 46.53 5.13
C PRO A 281 -12.11 46.24 6.57
N ALA A 282 -11.20 45.70 7.40
CA ALA A 282 -11.46 45.46 8.81
C ALA A 282 -11.73 46.76 9.58
N LEU A 283 -10.89 47.79 9.38
CA LEU A 283 -11.04 49.07 10.06
C LEU A 283 -12.40 49.72 9.78
N ARG A 284 -12.91 49.57 8.55
CA ARG A 284 -14.21 50.12 8.14
C ARG A 284 -15.37 49.54 8.95
N VAL A 285 -15.33 48.26 9.29
CA VAL A 285 -16.36 47.59 10.11
C VAL A 285 -16.05 47.68 11.62
N GLY A 286 -15.11 48.55 12.02
CA GLY A 286 -14.70 48.72 13.41
C GLY A 286 -13.82 47.58 13.95
N ALA A 287 -13.28 46.72 13.07
CA ALA A 287 -12.38 45.66 13.44
C ALA A 287 -10.90 46.06 13.34
N THR A 288 -10.06 45.39 14.12
CA THR A 288 -8.60 45.53 14.05
C THR A 288 -7.97 44.22 13.59
N VAL A 289 -6.85 44.32 12.87
CA VAL A 289 -6.05 43.16 12.45
C VAL A 289 -4.73 43.22 13.19
N GLU A 290 -4.38 42.13 13.85
CA GLU A 290 -3.12 42.03 14.60
C GLU A 290 -1.91 42.23 13.68
N THR A 291 -0.92 43.02 14.12
CA THR A 291 0.28 43.29 13.33
C THR A 291 1.05 42.01 12.99
N ALA A 292 1.05 41.02 13.88
CA ALA A 292 1.65 39.71 13.66
C ALA A 292 0.97 38.97 12.49
N LEU A 293 -0.37 38.99 12.44
CA LEU A 293 -1.16 38.41 11.34
C LEU A 293 -0.88 39.11 10.00
N VAL A 294 -0.85 40.45 9.99
CA VAL A 294 -0.52 41.21 8.77
C VAL A 294 0.87 40.86 8.27
N THR A 295 1.85 40.79 9.17
CA THR A 295 3.24 40.46 8.83
C THR A 295 3.33 39.04 8.26
N ARG A 296 2.63 38.08 8.87
CA ARG A 296 2.56 36.69 8.41
C ARG A 296 1.94 36.58 7.03
N LEU A 297 0.76 37.16 6.81
CA LEU A 297 0.07 37.13 5.52
C LEU A 297 0.88 37.81 4.42
N VAL A 298 1.55 38.94 4.71
CA VAL A 298 2.43 39.58 3.74
C VAL A 298 3.60 38.67 3.39
N ALA A 299 4.26 38.06 4.39
CA ALA A 299 5.38 37.16 4.16
C ALA A 299 4.97 35.94 3.32
N ASP A 300 3.82 35.33 3.61
CA ASP A 300 3.31 34.14 2.91
C ASP A 300 2.97 34.40 1.43
N VAL A 301 2.76 35.67 1.05
CA VAL A 301 2.31 36.09 -0.29
C VAL A 301 3.42 36.71 -1.13
N THR A 302 4.46 37.25 -0.47
CA THR A 302 5.51 38.00 -1.16
C THR A 302 6.27 37.08 -2.13
N GLY A 303 6.27 37.44 -3.42
CA GLY A 303 6.92 36.65 -4.48
C GLY A 303 6.06 35.54 -5.11
N GLN A 304 4.80 35.38 -4.68
CA GLN A 304 3.89 34.37 -5.22
C GLN A 304 2.85 34.97 -6.18
N ALA A 305 2.70 34.38 -7.36
CA ALA A 305 1.65 34.75 -8.31
C ALA A 305 0.27 34.26 -7.79
N ALA A 306 -0.80 35.01 -8.08
CA ALA A 306 -2.20 34.63 -7.84
C ALA A 306 -2.65 34.38 -6.38
N ALA A 307 -1.89 34.81 -5.37
CA ALA A 307 -2.18 34.57 -3.96
C ALA A 307 -3.38 35.35 -3.37
N LEU A 308 -3.77 36.48 -3.97
CA LEU A 308 -4.73 37.43 -3.39
C LEU A 308 -6.09 36.82 -2.99
N PRO A 309 -6.70 35.93 -3.79
CA PRO A 309 -7.96 35.31 -3.42
C PRO A 309 -7.84 34.35 -2.23
N LEU A 310 -6.69 33.68 -2.08
CA LEU A 310 -6.45 32.81 -0.93
C LEU A 310 -6.24 33.61 0.35
N VAL A 311 -5.57 34.77 0.25
CA VAL A 311 -5.48 35.73 1.36
C VAL A 311 -6.86 36.19 1.79
N SER A 312 -7.68 36.60 0.83
CA SER A 312 -9.07 37.01 1.08
C SER A 312 -9.88 35.87 1.72
N HIS A 313 -9.74 34.63 1.25
CA HIS A 313 -10.39 33.47 1.86
C HIS A 313 -9.90 33.17 3.28
N ALA A 314 -8.59 33.17 3.51
CA ALA A 314 -8.04 32.96 4.84
C ALA A 314 -8.49 34.06 5.81
N LEU A 315 -8.67 35.30 5.34
CA LEU A 315 -9.22 36.40 6.13
C LEU A 315 -10.71 36.24 6.43
N VAL A 316 -11.52 35.66 5.53
CA VAL A 316 -12.92 35.26 5.82
C VAL A 316 -12.96 34.18 6.90
N GLU A 317 -12.10 33.16 6.82
CA GLU A 317 -12.04 32.08 7.82
C GLU A 317 -11.53 32.58 9.17
N THR A 318 -10.57 33.52 9.16
CA THR A 318 -10.08 34.20 10.36
C THR A 318 -11.16 35.11 10.95
N TRP A 319 -11.96 35.76 10.11
CA TRP A 319 -13.10 36.57 10.53
C TRP A 319 -14.17 35.74 11.24
N ALA A 320 -14.46 34.53 10.74
CA ALA A 320 -15.41 33.62 11.36
C ALA A 320 -14.97 33.16 12.76
N ARG A 321 -13.65 33.08 13.00
CA ARG A 321 -13.03 32.63 14.26
C ARG A 321 -12.47 33.78 15.09
N ARG A 322 -12.82 35.02 14.75
CA ARG A 322 -12.31 36.22 15.43
C ARG A 322 -12.71 36.21 16.91
N ARG A 323 -11.87 36.82 17.75
CA ARG A 323 -12.20 37.08 19.16
C ARG A 323 -12.61 38.54 19.29
N GLY A 324 -13.89 38.79 19.53
CA GLY A 324 -14.47 40.14 19.51
C GLY A 324 -14.37 40.79 18.12
N MET A 325 -13.81 41.99 18.04
CA MET A 325 -13.57 42.73 16.79
C MET A 325 -12.11 42.68 16.34
N THR A 326 -11.35 41.65 16.74
CA THR A 326 -9.93 41.53 16.38
C THR A 326 -9.66 40.24 15.61
N LEU A 327 -9.07 40.36 14.42
CA LEU A 327 -8.49 39.24 13.70
C LEU A 327 -7.08 38.99 14.24
N THR A 328 -6.89 37.83 14.86
CA THR A 328 -5.64 37.45 15.53
C THR A 328 -4.86 36.42 14.72
N LEU A 329 -3.54 36.37 14.93
CA LEU A 329 -2.70 35.32 14.34
C LEU A 329 -3.15 33.92 14.83
N ALA A 330 -3.53 33.80 16.09
CA ALA A 330 -4.04 32.55 16.65
C ALA A 330 -5.31 32.05 15.93
N ALA A 331 -6.28 32.94 15.65
CA ALA A 331 -7.49 32.57 14.92
C ALA A 331 -7.20 32.16 13.46
N TYR A 332 -6.16 32.75 12.85
CA TYR A 332 -5.69 32.37 11.52
C TYR A 332 -5.02 30.99 11.53
N GLU A 333 -4.19 30.70 12.53
CA GLU A 333 -3.57 29.37 12.72
C GLU A 333 -4.59 28.29 13.06
N GLU A 334 -5.56 28.59 13.93
CA GLU A 334 -6.71 27.72 14.24
C GLU A 334 -7.60 27.45 13.02
N ALA A 335 -7.69 28.40 12.08
CA ALA A 335 -8.35 28.19 10.79
C ALA A 335 -7.54 27.29 9.82
N GLY A 336 -6.33 26.87 10.22
CA GLY A 336 -5.41 26.08 9.41
C GLY A 336 -4.54 26.89 8.44
N GLY A 337 -4.50 28.22 8.62
CA GLY A 337 -3.71 29.14 7.81
C GLY A 337 -4.04 29.10 6.31
N LEU A 338 -3.08 29.55 5.49
CA LEU A 338 -3.21 29.50 4.03
C LEU A 338 -3.19 28.06 3.49
N GLU A 339 -2.51 27.15 4.18
CA GLU A 339 -2.30 25.75 3.76
C GLU A 339 -3.61 24.95 3.75
N HIS A 340 -4.43 25.07 4.81
CA HIS A 340 -5.70 24.35 4.90
C HIS A 340 -6.74 24.85 3.89
N ALA A 341 -6.77 26.17 3.63
CA ALA A 341 -7.62 26.76 2.60
C ALA A 341 -7.31 26.18 1.21
N VAL A 342 -6.03 26.10 0.87
CA VAL A 342 -5.55 25.58 -0.42
C VAL A 342 -5.82 24.08 -0.55
N ALA A 343 -5.58 23.29 0.50
CA ALA A 343 -5.85 21.87 0.52
C ALA A 343 -7.33 21.54 0.30
N ARG A 344 -8.24 22.30 0.92
CA ARG A 344 -9.69 22.12 0.75
C ARG A 344 -10.14 22.40 -0.68
N THR A 345 -9.62 23.47 -1.30
CA THR A 345 -9.88 23.77 -2.71
C THR A 345 -9.33 22.67 -3.62
N ALA A 346 -8.13 22.17 -3.36
CA ALA A 346 -7.52 21.09 -4.13
C ALA A 346 -8.36 19.80 -4.05
N GLU A 347 -8.79 19.39 -2.86
CA GLU A 347 -9.60 18.19 -2.68
C GLU A 347 -10.98 18.33 -3.34
N ALA A 348 -11.64 19.49 -3.21
CA ALA A 348 -12.94 19.73 -3.83
C ALA A 348 -12.88 19.69 -5.36
N VAL A 349 -11.84 20.31 -5.95
CA VAL A 349 -11.65 20.32 -7.41
C VAL A 349 -11.31 18.92 -7.89
N PHE A 350 -10.39 18.23 -7.23
CA PHE A 350 -10.02 16.86 -7.58
C PHE A 350 -11.23 15.92 -7.52
N GLY A 351 -12.04 15.99 -6.45
CA GLY A 351 -13.25 15.19 -6.29
C GLY A 351 -14.36 15.51 -7.29
N SER A 352 -14.32 16.68 -7.94
CA SER A 352 -15.28 17.05 -8.99
C SER A 352 -14.89 16.55 -10.39
N LEU A 353 -13.67 16.03 -10.57
CA LEU A 353 -13.21 15.46 -11.84
C LEU A 353 -13.73 14.02 -12.00
N ALA A 354 -14.00 13.60 -13.25
CA ALA A 354 -14.30 12.20 -13.56
C ALA A 354 -13.06 11.30 -13.33
N ASP A 355 -13.23 9.99 -13.14
CA ASP A 355 -12.14 9.07 -12.77
C ASP A 355 -10.94 9.11 -13.75
N GLU A 356 -11.22 9.22 -15.04
CA GLU A 356 -10.21 9.36 -16.10
C GLU A 356 -9.44 10.70 -15.94
N GLN A 357 -10.17 11.79 -15.68
CA GLN A 357 -9.61 13.13 -15.45
C GLN A 357 -8.84 13.22 -14.13
N GLN A 358 -9.24 12.46 -13.09
CA GLN A 358 -8.53 12.35 -11.82
C GLN A 358 -7.17 11.68 -12.00
N THR A 359 -7.10 10.64 -12.83
CA THR A 359 -5.83 9.97 -13.16
C THR A 359 -4.88 10.93 -13.85
N VAL A 360 -5.38 11.70 -14.83
CA VAL A 360 -4.60 12.73 -15.52
C VAL A 360 -4.18 13.86 -14.57
N ALA A 361 -5.08 14.34 -13.70
CA ALA A 361 -4.77 15.36 -12.71
C ALA A 361 -3.68 14.91 -11.74
N ARG A 362 -3.72 13.66 -11.24
CA ARG A 362 -2.66 13.07 -10.41
C ARG A 362 -1.31 13.14 -11.10
N GLN A 363 -1.25 12.73 -12.38
CA GLN A 363 -0.01 12.77 -13.17
C GLN A 363 0.51 14.20 -13.38
N ILE A 364 -0.38 15.16 -13.63
CA ILE A 364 -0.02 16.58 -13.74
C ILE A 364 0.58 17.08 -12.42
N PHE A 365 -0.09 16.86 -11.28
CA PHE A 365 0.41 17.31 -9.98
C PHE A 365 1.79 16.76 -9.65
N LEU A 366 1.98 15.44 -9.81
CA LEU A 366 3.26 14.77 -9.61
C LEU A 366 4.36 15.32 -10.53
N ARG A 367 4.00 15.70 -11.77
CA ARG A 367 4.92 16.35 -12.70
C ARG A 367 5.29 17.77 -12.30
N LEU A 368 4.49 18.49 -11.52
CA LEU A 368 4.79 19.87 -11.13
C LEU A 368 5.63 19.98 -9.84
N ILE A 369 6.13 18.84 -9.33
CA ILE A 369 6.94 18.77 -8.11
C ILE A 369 8.41 18.51 -8.46
N ALA A 370 9.30 19.27 -7.83
CA ALA A 370 10.72 18.96 -7.73
C ALA A 370 11.01 18.34 -6.36
N LEU A 371 11.47 17.09 -6.38
CA LEU A 371 11.82 16.37 -5.16
C LEU A 371 13.14 16.89 -4.59
N GLY A 372 13.13 17.28 -3.32
CA GLY A 372 14.34 17.67 -2.61
C GLY A 372 15.19 16.46 -2.24
N GLU A 373 16.51 16.51 -2.49
CA GLU A 373 17.49 15.55 -1.95
C GLU A 373 17.79 15.92 -0.46
N GLY A 374 16.82 15.68 0.42
CA GLY A 374 16.93 16.00 1.86
C GLY A 374 16.47 17.40 2.26
N THR A 375 15.89 18.17 1.33
CA THR A 375 15.18 19.44 1.57
C THR A 375 13.68 19.29 1.30
N GLU A 376 12.86 20.29 1.68
CA GLU A 376 11.43 20.28 1.35
C GLU A 376 11.19 20.14 -0.16
N ASP A 377 10.13 19.42 -0.52
CA ASP A 377 9.69 19.28 -1.92
C ASP A 377 9.17 20.62 -2.44
N THR A 378 9.68 21.05 -3.59
CA THR A 378 9.42 22.38 -4.16
C THR A 378 8.59 22.26 -5.42
N LYS A 379 8.04 23.38 -5.90
CA LYS A 379 7.37 23.39 -7.21
C LYS A 379 8.39 23.44 -8.35
N ARG A 380 8.06 22.81 -9.47
CA ARG A 380 8.81 22.96 -10.73
C ARG A 380 7.90 23.38 -11.87
N ARG A 381 8.53 23.97 -12.89
CA ARG A 381 7.87 24.36 -14.13
C ARG A 381 8.02 23.26 -15.17
N VAL A 382 6.93 22.92 -15.85
CA VAL A 382 6.90 21.92 -16.93
C VAL A 382 6.30 22.54 -18.19
N ARG A 383 6.79 22.18 -19.38
CA ARG A 383 6.19 22.66 -20.63
C ARG A 383 4.73 22.20 -20.75
N ARG A 384 3.88 23.04 -21.35
CA ARG A 384 2.46 22.73 -21.56
C ARG A 384 2.24 21.61 -22.59
N GLU A 385 3.19 21.39 -23.47
CA GLU A 385 3.11 20.38 -24.54
C GLU A 385 3.00 18.96 -23.96
N GLY A 386 1.97 18.22 -24.36
CA GLY A 386 1.73 16.84 -23.92
C GLY A 386 0.96 16.70 -22.60
N LEU A 387 0.49 17.80 -22.01
CA LEU A 387 -0.44 17.80 -20.88
C LEU A 387 -1.88 18.03 -21.38
N ASP A 388 -2.85 17.41 -20.71
CA ASP A 388 -4.27 17.55 -21.05
C ASP A 388 -4.75 18.99 -20.84
N ALA A 389 -5.23 19.62 -21.92
CA ALA A 389 -5.63 21.02 -21.89
C ALA A 389 -6.90 21.27 -21.06
N GLU A 390 -7.86 20.33 -21.06
CA GLU A 390 -9.12 20.48 -20.33
C GLU A 390 -8.88 20.41 -18.81
N VAL A 391 -8.08 19.43 -18.37
CA VAL A 391 -7.72 19.28 -16.95
C VAL A 391 -6.89 20.48 -16.50
N LEU A 392 -5.90 20.91 -17.30
CA LEU A 392 -5.11 22.10 -16.99
C LEU A 392 -5.97 23.37 -16.89
N ASP A 393 -6.94 23.54 -17.78
CA ASP A 393 -7.83 24.71 -17.76
C ASP A 393 -8.72 24.69 -16.51
N ARG A 394 -9.23 23.52 -16.08
CA ARG A 394 -9.97 23.39 -14.80
C ARG A 394 -9.08 23.66 -13.58
N LEU A 395 -7.87 23.11 -13.53
CA LEU A 395 -6.93 23.34 -12.44
C LEU A 395 -6.50 24.82 -12.39
N ALA A 396 -6.34 25.48 -13.54
CA ALA A 396 -6.02 26.90 -13.63
C ALA A 396 -7.21 27.78 -13.25
N ALA A 397 -8.44 27.40 -13.62
CA ALA A 397 -9.67 28.07 -13.20
C ALA A 397 -9.85 28.01 -11.69
N ALA A 398 -9.53 26.86 -11.08
CA ALA A 398 -9.48 26.66 -9.64
C ALA A 398 -8.25 27.27 -8.95
N ARG A 399 -7.32 27.86 -9.72
CA ARG A 399 -6.07 28.49 -9.24
C ARG A 399 -5.11 27.54 -8.52
N LEU A 400 -5.15 26.25 -8.83
CA LEU A 400 -4.19 25.26 -8.32
C LEU A 400 -2.88 25.26 -9.13
N VAL A 401 -2.97 25.62 -10.41
CA VAL A 401 -1.80 25.80 -11.30
C VAL A 401 -1.82 27.17 -11.97
N THR A 402 -0.63 27.68 -12.27
CA THR A 402 -0.43 28.84 -13.14
C THR A 402 0.07 28.38 -14.49
N LEU A 403 -0.51 28.96 -15.55
CA LEU A 403 -0.13 28.75 -16.93
C LEU A 403 0.57 30.03 -17.39
N ASP A 404 1.79 29.93 -17.91
CA ASP A 404 2.47 31.05 -18.56
C ASP A 404 2.92 30.66 -19.98
N ARG A 405 3.70 31.54 -20.64
CA ARG A 405 4.22 31.27 -21.99
C ARG A 405 5.24 30.12 -22.02
N ASP A 406 5.93 29.87 -20.92
CA ASP A 406 7.09 28.99 -20.83
C ASP A 406 6.78 27.66 -20.12
N GLY A 407 5.59 27.52 -19.51
CA GLY A 407 5.14 26.28 -18.88
C GLY A 407 3.95 26.39 -17.94
N VAL A 408 3.76 25.32 -17.19
CA VAL A 408 2.79 25.09 -16.12
C VAL A 408 3.57 24.92 -14.82
N GLU A 409 3.13 25.55 -13.75
CA GLU A 409 3.68 25.36 -12.40
C GLU A 409 2.57 25.42 -11.35
N LEU A 410 2.79 24.86 -10.16
CA LEU A 410 1.86 25.01 -9.04
C LEU A 410 1.77 26.48 -8.62
N THR A 411 0.55 26.95 -8.38
CA THR A 411 0.34 28.34 -7.93
C THR A 411 1.03 28.59 -6.59
N HIS A 412 0.93 27.63 -5.66
CA HIS A 412 1.50 27.72 -4.30
C HIS A 412 2.16 26.41 -3.86
N GLU A 413 3.34 26.50 -3.23
CA GLU A 413 3.99 25.35 -2.56
C GLU A 413 3.24 24.87 -1.32
N ALA A 414 2.29 25.68 -0.82
CA ALA A 414 1.34 25.28 0.20
C ALA A 414 0.53 24.02 -0.20
N LEU A 415 0.33 23.76 -1.50
CA LEU A 415 -0.29 22.52 -1.99
C LEU A 415 0.52 21.29 -1.59
N ILE A 416 1.85 21.37 -1.71
CA ILE A 416 2.76 20.23 -1.48
C ILE A 416 2.74 19.85 0.00
N ARG A 417 2.70 20.84 0.89
CA ARG A 417 2.74 20.62 2.36
C ARG A 417 1.36 20.35 2.96
N GLY A 418 0.35 21.10 2.51
CA GLY A 418 -0.98 21.16 3.10
C GLY A 418 -1.98 20.13 2.58
N TRP A 419 -1.79 19.56 1.38
CA TRP A 419 -2.73 18.60 0.78
C TRP A 419 -2.30 17.14 1.05
N PRO A 420 -2.98 16.38 1.94
CA PRO A 420 -2.53 15.05 2.34
C PRO A 420 -2.43 14.06 1.17
N ARG A 421 -3.41 14.07 0.27
CA ARG A 421 -3.45 13.19 -0.90
C ARG A 421 -2.24 13.38 -1.82
N LEU A 422 -1.83 14.62 -2.06
CA LEU A 422 -0.64 14.89 -2.88
C LEU A 422 0.64 14.40 -2.19
N ARG A 423 0.71 14.53 -0.87
CA ARG A 423 1.84 13.97 -0.10
C ARG A 423 1.89 12.45 -0.16
N ASP A 424 0.76 11.79 -0.07
CA ASP A 424 0.67 10.33 -0.17
C ASP A 424 1.13 9.88 -1.57
N TRP A 425 0.69 10.57 -2.63
CA TRP A 425 1.17 10.28 -3.99
C TRP A 425 2.68 10.46 -4.17
N ILE A 426 3.27 11.48 -3.53
CA ILE A 426 4.73 11.70 -3.55
C ILE A 426 5.46 10.59 -2.78
N ALA A 427 4.88 10.14 -1.66
CA ALA A 427 5.47 9.11 -0.80
C ALA A 427 5.41 7.71 -1.43
N GLU A 428 4.33 7.40 -2.17
CA GLU A 428 4.13 6.11 -2.83
C GLU A 428 5.20 5.78 -3.88
N ASP A 429 5.66 6.75 -4.67
CA ASP A 429 6.61 6.50 -5.77
C ASP A 429 7.68 7.60 -5.94
N ARG A 430 8.38 7.92 -4.85
CA ARG A 430 9.44 8.94 -4.86
C ARG A 430 10.61 8.56 -5.81
N ALA A 431 10.90 7.27 -5.94
CA ALA A 431 11.98 6.77 -6.81
C ALA A 431 11.60 6.88 -8.30
N GLY A 432 10.38 6.49 -8.69
CA GLY A 432 9.89 6.61 -10.06
C GLY A 432 9.82 8.06 -10.52
N LEU A 433 9.40 8.98 -9.66
CA LEU A 433 9.38 10.42 -9.97
C LEU A 433 10.76 11.01 -10.26
N LEU A 434 11.82 10.54 -9.57
CA LEU A 434 13.20 10.95 -9.86
C LEU A 434 13.69 10.43 -11.22
N VAL A 435 13.36 9.18 -11.56
CA VAL A 435 13.70 8.59 -12.87
C VAL A 435 12.96 9.33 -13.99
N GLN A 436 11.66 9.58 -13.80
CA GLN A 436 10.83 10.33 -14.74
C GLN A 436 11.37 11.75 -14.94
N HIS A 437 11.75 12.45 -13.87
CA HIS A 437 12.34 13.79 -13.97
C HIS A 437 13.59 13.82 -14.85
N ARG A 438 14.54 12.91 -14.59
CA ARG A 438 15.78 12.81 -15.38
C ARG A 438 15.47 12.48 -16.85
N LEU A 439 14.48 11.61 -17.10
CA LEU A 439 14.02 11.28 -18.44
C LEU A 439 13.45 12.51 -19.17
N THR A 440 12.63 13.32 -18.51
CA THR A 440 12.08 14.56 -19.09
C THR A 440 13.19 15.52 -19.53
N GLU A 441 14.19 15.74 -18.68
CA GLU A 441 15.32 16.63 -19.01
C GLU A 441 16.15 16.10 -20.17
N ALA A 442 16.44 14.79 -20.17
CA ALA A 442 17.19 14.16 -21.24
C ALA A 442 16.45 14.19 -22.58
N ALA A 443 15.13 13.94 -22.56
CA ALA A 443 14.28 14.01 -23.75
C ALA A 443 14.22 15.43 -24.33
N ALA A 444 14.08 16.45 -23.47
CA ALA A 444 14.09 17.85 -23.89
C ALA A 444 15.44 18.28 -24.47
N ALA A 445 16.55 17.87 -23.86
CA ALA A 445 17.90 18.15 -24.37
C ALA A 445 18.15 17.49 -25.73
N TRP A 446 17.72 16.24 -25.90
CA TRP A 446 17.82 15.49 -27.15
C TRP A 446 17.02 16.12 -28.29
N ASP A 447 15.78 16.54 -28.00
CA ASP A 447 14.92 17.21 -28.98
C ASP A 447 15.51 18.57 -29.39
N ALA A 448 16.05 19.33 -28.43
CA ALA A 448 16.70 20.63 -28.69
C ALA A 448 17.92 20.53 -29.62
N VAL A 449 18.64 19.40 -29.62
CA VAL A 449 19.78 19.15 -30.52
C VAL A 449 19.40 18.39 -31.79
N GLY A 450 18.10 18.27 -32.09
CA GLY A 450 17.62 17.65 -33.34
C GLY A 450 17.74 16.14 -33.38
N GLY A 451 17.76 15.47 -32.23
CA GLY A 451 17.69 14.02 -32.14
C GLY A 451 19.03 13.29 -32.15
N ASP A 452 20.11 13.91 -31.66
CA ASP A 452 21.46 13.33 -31.63
C ASP A 452 21.49 11.95 -30.92
N PRO A 453 21.91 10.86 -31.61
CA PRO A 453 22.05 9.52 -31.01
C PRO A 453 23.00 9.44 -29.81
N ASP A 454 23.89 10.42 -29.62
CA ASP A 454 24.79 10.46 -28.47
C ASP A 454 24.15 10.95 -27.17
N ALA A 455 23.02 11.65 -27.26
CA ALA A 455 22.25 12.07 -26.08
C ALA A 455 21.27 10.99 -25.58
N LEU A 456 21.07 9.88 -26.32
CA LEU A 456 20.16 8.79 -25.95
C LEU A 456 20.66 7.97 -24.75
N TYR A 457 19.71 7.46 -23.95
CA TYR A 457 19.98 6.65 -22.77
C TYR A 457 20.63 5.30 -23.10
N ARG A 458 21.48 4.82 -22.19
CA ARG A 458 22.28 3.59 -22.32
C ARG A 458 22.42 2.90 -20.97
N GLY A 459 22.52 1.57 -20.98
CA GLY A 459 22.80 0.77 -19.78
C GLY A 459 21.82 1.03 -18.64
N VAL A 460 22.33 1.30 -17.44
CA VAL A 460 21.51 1.44 -16.21
C VAL A 460 20.44 2.53 -16.33
N ARG A 461 20.73 3.66 -17.00
CA ARG A 461 19.74 4.75 -17.19
C ARG A 461 18.58 4.31 -18.08
N LEU A 462 18.87 3.49 -19.10
CA LEU A 462 17.83 2.93 -19.98
C LEU A 462 17.00 1.87 -19.26
N ALA A 463 17.65 1.00 -18.45
CA ALA A 463 16.96 0.00 -17.65
C ALA A 463 15.96 0.63 -16.67
N GLN A 464 16.40 1.64 -15.91
CA GLN A 464 15.53 2.35 -14.97
C GLN A 464 14.36 3.06 -15.67
N ALA A 465 14.59 3.64 -16.86
CA ALA A 465 13.54 4.33 -17.60
C ALA A 465 12.49 3.38 -18.23
N ARG A 466 12.82 2.10 -18.43
CA ARG A 466 11.89 1.06 -18.95
C ARG A 466 10.88 0.59 -17.91
N ASP A 467 11.21 0.70 -16.63
CA ASP A 467 10.34 0.27 -15.54
C ASP A 467 9.25 1.32 -15.22
N LEU A 468 9.27 2.48 -15.90
CA LEU A 468 8.24 3.51 -15.75
C LEU A 468 6.93 3.08 -16.43
N PRO A 469 5.76 3.33 -15.82
CA PRO A 469 4.47 2.97 -16.41
C PRO A 469 4.20 3.75 -17.72
N ASP A 470 3.76 3.06 -18.78
CA ASP A 470 3.52 3.66 -20.11
C ASP A 470 2.54 4.84 -20.11
N GLY A 471 1.55 4.81 -19.19
CA GLY A 471 0.56 5.86 -19.02
C GLY A 471 1.12 7.14 -18.40
N SER A 472 2.36 7.14 -17.90
CA SER A 472 2.98 8.29 -17.26
C SER A 472 3.86 9.12 -18.21
N LEU A 473 4.17 8.66 -19.42
CA LEU A 473 5.13 9.30 -20.34
C LEU A 473 4.44 10.24 -21.35
N THR A 474 5.07 11.38 -21.63
CA THR A 474 4.68 12.26 -22.75
C THR A 474 5.09 11.67 -24.10
N ALA A 475 4.54 12.20 -25.20
CA ALA A 475 4.92 11.80 -26.55
C ALA A 475 6.43 11.98 -26.84
N THR A 476 7.04 13.07 -26.33
CA THR A 476 8.47 13.34 -26.51
C THR A 476 9.34 12.38 -25.69
N GLU A 477 8.96 12.11 -24.44
CA GLU A 477 9.65 11.13 -23.58
C GLU A 477 9.56 9.72 -24.16
N ARG A 478 8.38 9.33 -24.68
CA ARG A 478 8.18 8.04 -25.32
C ARG A 478 9.07 7.88 -26.55
N ARG A 479 9.09 8.88 -27.44
CA ARG A 479 10.00 8.90 -28.60
C ARG A 479 11.47 8.79 -28.22
N PHE A 480 11.90 9.50 -27.17
CA PHE A 480 13.27 9.43 -26.68
C PHE A 480 13.60 8.04 -26.13
N LEU A 481 12.68 7.43 -25.37
CA LEU A 481 12.84 6.10 -24.80
C LEU A 481 12.89 5.04 -25.91
N GLU A 482 11.97 5.07 -26.86
CA GLU A 482 11.96 4.18 -28.03
C GLU A 482 13.25 4.29 -28.85
N ALA A 483 13.70 5.51 -29.16
CA ALA A 483 14.96 5.74 -29.86
C ALA A 483 16.17 5.21 -29.05
N SER A 484 16.15 5.35 -27.73
CA SER A 484 17.19 4.80 -26.84
C SER A 484 17.19 3.27 -26.84
N ILE A 485 16.01 2.64 -26.85
CA ILE A 485 15.84 1.18 -26.96
C ILE A 485 16.38 0.68 -28.30
N ASP A 486 15.99 1.31 -29.40
CA ASP A 486 16.43 0.93 -30.76
C ASP A 486 17.94 1.05 -30.92
N LEU A 487 18.55 2.11 -30.37
CA LEU A 487 20.00 2.28 -30.38
C LEU A 487 20.71 1.18 -29.57
N ASP A 488 20.18 0.81 -28.42
CA ASP A 488 20.74 -0.25 -27.56
C ASP A 488 20.67 -1.62 -28.25
N LEU A 489 19.53 -1.95 -28.86
CA LEU A 489 19.34 -3.15 -29.68
C LEU A 489 20.29 -3.18 -30.89
N ALA A 490 20.47 -2.05 -31.58
CA ALA A 490 21.40 -1.91 -32.70
C ALA A 490 22.87 -2.06 -32.24
N ARG A 491 23.21 -1.55 -31.05
CA ARG A 491 24.53 -1.73 -30.44
C ARG A 491 24.79 -3.17 -30.05
N GLU A 492 23.84 -3.85 -29.41
CA GLU A 492 23.98 -5.27 -29.10
C GLU A 492 24.21 -6.10 -30.38
N ALA A 493 23.45 -5.81 -31.44
CA ALA A 493 23.66 -6.42 -32.74
C ALA A 493 25.07 -6.10 -33.32
N GLY A 494 25.55 -4.86 -33.16
CA GLY A 494 26.87 -4.40 -33.59
C GLY A 494 28.04 -5.02 -32.80
N VAL A 495 27.91 -5.14 -31.47
CA VAL A 495 28.86 -5.81 -30.57
C VAL A 495 28.89 -7.30 -30.88
N ARG A 496 27.74 -7.95 -31.08
CA ARG A 496 27.66 -9.33 -31.55
C ARG A 496 28.34 -9.49 -32.91
N ARG A 497 28.20 -8.54 -33.85
CA ARG A 497 28.89 -8.57 -35.17
C ARG A 497 30.40 -8.32 -35.09
N ARG A 498 30.88 -7.36 -34.28
CA ARG A 498 32.32 -7.09 -34.06
C ARG A 498 33.00 -8.22 -33.29
N ALA A 499 32.36 -8.71 -32.24
CA ALA A 499 32.79 -9.91 -31.53
C ALA A 499 32.79 -11.11 -32.48
N ARG A 500 31.81 -11.26 -33.37
CA ARG A 500 31.80 -12.33 -34.39
C ARG A 500 32.91 -12.17 -35.43
N ARG A 501 33.27 -10.95 -35.87
CA ARG A 501 34.38 -10.70 -36.83
C ARG A 501 35.76 -10.92 -36.20
N MET A 502 35.96 -10.46 -34.97
CA MET A 502 37.23 -10.63 -34.24
C MET A 502 37.39 -12.07 -33.73
N ARG A 503 36.28 -12.72 -33.34
CA ARG A 503 36.24 -14.17 -33.12
C ARG A 503 36.56 -14.90 -34.42
N VAL A 504 35.96 -14.60 -35.58
CA VAL A 504 36.27 -15.29 -36.85
C VAL A 504 37.75 -15.23 -37.22
N LEU A 505 38.43 -14.10 -37.05
CA LEU A 505 39.86 -13.96 -37.37
C LEU A 505 40.77 -14.78 -36.42
N VAL A 506 40.48 -14.75 -35.12
CA VAL A 506 41.18 -15.59 -34.12
C VAL A 506 40.78 -17.06 -34.25
N SER A 507 39.52 -17.35 -34.59
CA SER A 507 38.96 -18.67 -34.84
C SER A 507 39.59 -19.30 -36.06
N VAL A 508 39.85 -18.60 -37.17
CA VAL A 508 40.49 -19.21 -38.34
C VAL A 508 41.93 -19.66 -38.02
N LEU A 509 42.68 -18.84 -37.28
CA LEU A 509 44.05 -19.18 -36.87
C LEU A 509 44.08 -20.29 -35.81
N THR A 510 43.13 -20.28 -34.88
CA THR A 510 42.98 -21.29 -33.83
C THR A 510 42.39 -22.59 -34.39
N VAL A 511 41.49 -22.53 -35.36
CA VAL A 511 40.90 -23.69 -36.09
C VAL A 511 41.98 -24.39 -36.89
N LEU A 512 42.96 -23.70 -37.48
CA LEU A 512 44.04 -24.40 -38.19
C LEU A 512 44.88 -25.29 -37.25
N VAL A 513 45.15 -24.81 -36.03
CA VAL A 513 45.91 -25.53 -34.99
C VAL A 513 45.04 -26.57 -34.26
N VAL A 514 43.77 -26.24 -34.01
CA VAL A 514 42.77 -27.13 -33.38
C VAL A 514 42.25 -28.19 -34.35
N VAL A 515 42.28 -28.00 -35.67
CA VAL A 515 41.89 -29.05 -36.63
C VAL A 515 42.94 -30.15 -36.64
N LEU A 516 44.23 -29.81 -36.65
CA LEU A 516 45.34 -30.77 -36.58
C LEU A 516 45.37 -31.55 -35.26
N THR A 517 45.17 -30.86 -34.13
CA THR A 517 45.16 -31.48 -32.79
C THR A 517 43.81 -32.16 -32.48
N GLY A 518 42.73 -31.59 -33.03
CA GLY A 518 41.35 -32.00 -32.86
C GLY A 518 40.97 -33.20 -33.71
N THR A 519 41.57 -33.46 -34.87
CA THR A 519 41.33 -34.75 -35.57
C THR A 519 41.71 -35.97 -34.71
N VAL A 520 42.75 -35.84 -33.89
CA VAL A 520 43.20 -36.92 -32.99
C VAL A 520 42.33 -37.00 -31.73
N VAL A 521 41.93 -35.86 -31.14
CA VAL A 521 41.09 -35.82 -29.93
C VAL A 521 39.61 -36.05 -30.23
N TYR A 522 39.10 -35.64 -31.39
CA TYR A 522 37.71 -35.82 -31.86
C TYR A 522 37.44 -37.29 -32.17
N ALA A 523 38.38 -38.02 -32.75
CA ALA A 523 38.25 -39.47 -32.94
C ALA A 523 38.10 -40.23 -31.60
N VAL A 524 38.81 -39.79 -30.56
CA VAL A 524 38.73 -40.39 -29.21
C VAL A 524 37.49 -39.89 -28.43
N ARG A 525 37.08 -38.63 -28.61
CA ARG A 525 35.87 -38.06 -27.97
C ARG A 525 34.57 -38.54 -28.60
N LEU A 526 34.49 -38.73 -29.92
CA LEU A 526 33.29 -39.32 -30.56
C LEU A 526 33.07 -40.75 -30.09
N ALA A 527 34.15 -41.54 -29.98
CA ALA A 527 34.09 -42.89 -29.43
C ALA A 527 33.65 -42.89 -27.95
N GLY A 528 34.12 -41.92 -27.16
CA GLY A 528 33.76 -41.77 -25.75
C GLY A 528 32.34 -41.22 -25.49
N GLU A 529 31.86 -40.27 -26.31
CA GLU A 529 30.48 -39.75 -26.21
C GLU A 529 29.47 -40.75 -26.73
N SER A 530 29.76 -41.46 -27.82
CA SER A 530 28.93 -42.55 -28.33
C SER A 530 28.82 -43.69 -27.32
N ALA A 531 29.92 -44.07 -26.64
CA ALA A 531 29.89 -45.08 -25.59
C ALA A 531 29.07 -44.63 -24.37
N ARG A 532 29.20 -43.37 -23.93
CA ARG A 532 28.38 -42.83 -22.81
C ARG A 532 26.90 -42.69 -23.17
N GLN A 533 26.59 -42.33 -24.40
CA GLN A 533 25.19 -42.29 -24.89
C GLN A 533 24.62 -43.70 -24.99
N HIS A 534 25.40 -44.67 -25.46
CA HIS A 534 25.01 -46.08 -25.47
C HIS A 534 24.78 -46.63 -24.06
N ASP A 535 25.74 -46.46 -23.13
CA ASP A 535 25.63 -46.86 -21.72
C ASP A 535 24.37 -46.24 -21.06
N ARG A 536 24.06 -44.96 -21.33
CA ARG A 536 22.83 -44.29 -20.86
C ARG A 536 21.55 -44.88 -21.45
N VAL A 537 21.55 -45.17 -22.75
CA VAL A 537 20.37 -45.77 -23.42
C VAL A 537 20.11 -47.19 -22.91
N VAL A 538 21.17 -47.98 -22.71
CA VAL A 538 21.05 -49.33 -22.16
C VAL A 538 20.55 -49.26 -20.71
N ALA A 539 21.21 -48.50 -19.83
CA ALA A 539 20.78 -48.35 -18.44
C ALA A 539 19.35 -47.79 -18.31
N GLY A 540 18.97 -46.81 -19.14
CA GLY A 540 17.62 -46.27 -19.18
C GLY A 540 16.57 -47.32 -19.59
N ARG A 541 16.84 -48.12 -20.63
CA ARG A 541 15.97 -49.24 -21.04
C ARG A 541 15.82 -50.29 -19.94
N THR A 542 16.91 -50.65 -19.27
CA THR A 542 16.90 -51.60 -18.15
C THR A 542 16.02 -51.10 -17.02
N VAL A 543 16.13 -49.82 -16.66
CA VAL A 543 15.31 -49.18 -15.63
C VAL A 543 13.83 -49.12 -16.03
N SER A 544 13.50 -48.77 -17.27
CA SER A 544 12.11 -48.76 -17.74
C SER A 544 11.43 -50.14 -17.66
N GLY A 545 12.19 -51.23 -17.81
CA GLY A 545 11.69 -52.60 -17.66
C GLY A 545 11.82 -53.18 -16.24
N LEU A 546 12.33 -52.41 -15.29
CA LEU A 546 12.65 -52.92 -13.94
C LEU A 546 11.42 -53.12 -13.07
N ALA A 547 10.28 -52.48 -13.38
CA ALA A 547 9.06 -52.54 -12.57
C ALA A 547 8.56 -53.98 -12.33
N ASP A 548 8.53 -54.82 -13.37
CA ASP A 548 8.11 -56.23 -13.25
C ASP A 548 9.08 -57.03 -12.36
N LEU A 549 10.37 -56.70 -12.42
CA LEU A 549 11.39 -57.34 -11.60
C LEU A 549 11.26 -56.90 -10.13
N ILE A 550 10.93 -55.64 -9.87
CA ILE A 550 10.67 -55.15 -8.51
C ILE A 550 9.49 -55.90 -7.88
N ALA A 551 8.43 -56.18 -8.65
CA ALA A 551 7.26 -56.90 -8.14
C ALA A 551 7.53 -58.40 -7.91
N SER A 552 8.37 -59.03 -8.73
CA SER A 552 8.62 -60.48 -8.70
C SER A 552 9.82 -60.91 -7.83
N ASP A 553 10.91 -60.15 -7.88
CA ASP A 553 12.16 -60.40 -7.13
C ASP A 553 12.85 -59.08 -6.75
N PRO A 554 12.42 -58.44 -5.64
CA PRO A 554 13.01 -57.18 -5.16
C PRO A 554 14.51 -57.27 -4.87
N ALA A 555 15.00 -58.45 -4.45
CA ALA A 555 16.41 -58.65 -4.12
C ALA A 555 17.30 -58.64 -5.37
N LYS A 556 16.82 -59.24 -6.47
CA LYS A 556 17.48 -59.13 -7.78
C LYS A 556 17.29 -57.74 -8.39
N ALA A 557 16.11 -57.14 -8.25
CA ALA A 557 15.83 -55.81 -8.78
C ALA A 557 16.80 -54.74 -8.24
N VAL A 558 17.10 -54.75 -6.94
CA VAL A 558 18.01 -53.75 -6.34
C VAL A 558 19.45 -53.91 -6.83
N ARG A 559 19.91 -55.14 -7.09
CA ARG A 559 21.24 -55.40 -7.70
C ARG A 559 21.32 -54.87 -9.13
N VAL A 560 20.30 -55.12 -9.93
CA VAL A 560 20.19 -54.61 -11.31
C VAL A 560 20.12 -53.08 -11.32
N ALA A 561 19.34 -52.47 -10.43
CA ALA A 561 19.25 -51.02 -10.32
C ALA A 561 20.58 -50.38 -9.92
N LEU A 562 21.31 -50.98 -8.98
CA LEU A 562 22.62 -50.51 -8.54
C LEU A 562 23.65 -50.56 -9.69
N ALA A 563 23.62 -51.63 -10.48
CA ALA A 563 24.42 -51.74 -11.70
C ALA A 563 24.06 -50.66 -12.73
N ALA A 564 22.77 -50.42 -12.97
CA ALA A 564 22.30 -49.38 -13.88
C ALA A 564 22.79 -47.98 -13.46
N TYR A 565 22.68 -47.64 -12.17
CA TYR A 565 23.18 -46.38 -11.63
C TYR A 565 24.70 -46.25 -11.75
N THR A 566 25.44 -47.35 -11.55
CA THR A 566 26.91 -47.36 -11.67
C THR A 566 27.37 -47.19 -13.13
N ILE A 567 26.62 -47.73 -14.10
CA ILE A 567 26.88 -47.60 -15.54
C ILE A 567 26.62 -46.16 -16.01
N ALA A 568 25.48 -45.60 -15.63
CA ALA A 568 25.04 -44.29 -16.09
C ALA A 568 24.27 -43.53 -15.00
N PRO A 569 24.95 -42.80 -14.10
CA PRO A 569 24.29 -42.00 -13.07
C PRO A 569 23.36 -40.94 -13.68
N GLY A 570 22.11 -40.93 -13.25
CA GLY A 570 21.07 -39.97 -13.65
C GLY A 570 19.79 -40.19 -12.85
N ASP A 571 18.84 -39.27 -12.96
CA ASP A 571 17.62 -39.24 -12.14
C ASP A 571 16.80 -40.54 -12.27
N ASP A 572 16.59 -41.03 -13.50
CA ASP A 572 15.86 -42.29 -13.74
C ASP A 572 16.52 -43.49 -13.05
N THR A 573 17.84 -43.63 -13.17
CA THR A 573 18.59 -44.74 -12.53
C THR A 573 18.67 -44.62 -11.02
N ARG A 574 18.71 -43.37 -10.51
CA ARG A 574 18.67 -43.09 -9.07
C ARG A 574 17.33 -43.53 -8.51
N ASP A 575 16.24 -43.05 -9.10
CA ASP A 575 14.89 -43.30 -8.61
C ASP A 575 14.57 -44.79 -8.71
N ALA A 576 15.02 -45.49 -9.75
CA ALA A 576 14.89 -46.94 -9.86
C ALA A 576 15.61 -47.72 -8.75
N LEU A 577 16.82 -47.28 -8.36
CA LEU A 577 17.57 -47.88 -7.26
C LEU A 577 16.88 -47.65 -5.92
N LEU A 578 16.41 -46.43 -5.66
CA LEU A 578 15.66 -46.11 -4.44
C LEU A 578 14.35 -46.90 -4.36
N ASN A 579 13.63 -47.05 -5.48
CA ASN A 579 12.41 -47.83 -5.59
C ASN A 579 12.62 -49.34 -5.33
N ALA A 580 13.63 -49.93 -5.97
CA ALA A 580 13.96 -51.35 -5.77
C ALA A 580 14.38 -51.64 -4.32
N ASP A 581 15.15 -50.73 -3.72
CA ASP A 581 15.52 -50.80 -2.30
C ASP A 581 14.32 -50.67 -1.35
N ALA A 582 13.39 -49.76 -1.63
CA ALA A 582 12.17 -49.61 -0.84
C ALA A 582 11.27 -50.86 -0.91
N ALA A 583 11.08 -51.43 -2.11
CA ALA A 583 10.32 -52.67 -2.31
C ALA A 583 10.93 -53.87 -1.59
N ARG A 584 12.27 -53.98 -1.60
CA ARG A 584 12.98 -55.04 -0.87
C ARG A 584 12.74 -54.98 0.64
N ARG A 585 12.51 -53.79 1.18
CA ARG A 585 12.26 -53.57 2.62
C ARG A 585 10.79 -53.52 2.99
N LYS A 586 9.90 -53.74 2.02
CA LYS A 586 8.48 -53.87 2.28
C LYS A 586 8.26 -55.00 3.29
N ALA A 587 7.66 -54.68 4.42
CA ALA A 587 7.33 -55.65 5.46
C ALA A 587 5.81 -55.63 5.70
N PRO A 588 5.12 -56.78 5.65
CA PRO A 588 3.72 -56.84 6.08
C PRO A 588 3.64 -56.58 7.58
N VAL A 589 2.65 -55.82 8.01
CA VAL A 589 2.33 -55.69 9.44
C VAL A 589 1.29 -56.75 9.79
N GLU A 590 1.64 -57.70 10.67
CA GLU A 590 0.70 -58.76 11.07
C GLU A 590 -0.47 -58.17 11.86
N VAL A 591 -1.69 -58.40 11.36
CA VAL A 591 -2.92 -58.00 12.04
C VAL A 591 -3.80 -59.24 12.24
N PRO A 592 -4.42 -59.41 13.42
CA PRO A 592 -5.39 -60.48 13.62
C PRO A 592 -6.51 -60.42 12.56
N ARG A 593 -6.80 -61.57 11.93
CA ARG A 593 -7.74 -61.66 10.79
C ARG A 593 -9.19 -61.28 11.10
N ASP A 594 -9.56 -61.19 12.38
CA ASP A 594 -10.95 -60.98 12.85
C ASP A 594 -11.25 -59.52 13.28
N GLU A 595 -10.39 -58.55 12.98
CA GLU A 595 -10.62 -57.15 13.34
C GLU A 595 -10.78 -56.25 12.10
N SER A 596 -11.90 -55.51 12.04
CA SER A 596 -12.07 -54.46 11.03
C SER A 596 -11.18 -53.25 11.36
N LYS A 597 -10.60 -52.63 10.33
CA LYS A 597 -9.68 -51.49 10.48
C LYS A 597 -10.46 -50.22 10.79
N VAL A 598 -10.13 -49.56 11.90
CA VAL A 598 -10.70 -48.25 12.24
C VAL A 598 -9.71 -47.10 11.93
N GLY A 599 -8.40 -47.29 12.19
CA GLY A 599 -7.37 -46.29 11.91
C GLY A 599 -5.94 -46.78 12.21
N SER A 600 -4.93 -46.06 11.73
CA SER A 600 -3.51 -46.33 12.04
C SER A 600 -2.70 -45.04 12.00
N ASP A 601 -1.71 -44.90 12.88
CA ASP A 601 -0.89 -43.69 12.96
C ASP A 601 0.53 -44.05 13.44
N PHE A 602 1.54 -43.27 13.06
CA PHE A 602 2.90 -43.46 13.58
C PHE A 602 3.13 -42.54 14.78
N SER A 603 4.00 -42.95 15.72
CA SER A 603 4.56 -41.99 16.66
C SER A 603 5.43 -40.98 15.89
N PRO A 604 5.54 -39.72 16.35
CA PRO A 604 6.33 -38.71 15.63
C PRO A 604 7.83 -39.04 15.49
N SER A 605 8.33 -40.02 16.25
CA SER A 605 9.70 -40.54 16.11
C SER A 605 9.85 -41.59 15.00
N GLY A 606 8.74 -42.01 14.39
CA GLY A 606 8.67 -43.12 13.43
C GLY A 606 8.95 -44.50 14.04
N ARG A 607 9.10 -44.57 15.37
CA ARG A 607 9.46 -45.80 16.08
C ARG A 607 8.25 -46.69 16.33
N PHE A 608 7.12 -46.12 16.71
CA PHE A 608 5.92 -46.89 17.00
C PHE A 608 4.88 -46.70 15.91
N LEU A 609 4.21 -47.77 15.53
CA LEU A 609 2.96 -47.72 14.76
C LEU A 609 1.84 -48.08 15.71
N THR A 610 0.76 -47.30 15.75
CA THR A 610 -0.48 -47.64 16.45
C THR A 610 -1.56 -48.02 15.46
N ARG A 611 -2.45 -48.95 15.84
CA ARG A 611 -3.62 -49.32 15.06
C ARG A 611 -4.82 -49.53 15.97
N ALA A 612 -5.91 -48.86 15.60
CA ALA A 612 -7.21 -49.04 16.23
C ALA A 612 -7.95 -50.21 15.58
N GLY A 613 -8.27 -51.23 16.38
CA GLY A 613 -9.15 -52.34 16.01
C GLY A 613 -10.53 -52.20 16.64
N GLU A 614 -11.47 -53.08 16.26
CA GLU A 614 -12.81 -53.09 16.89
C GLU A 614 -12.76 -53.45 18.37
N LYS A 615 -11.90 -54.41 18.74
CA LYS A 615 -11.88 -55.01 20.08
C LYS A 615 -10.66 -54.58 20.90
N SER A 616 -9.55 -54.25 20.23
CA SER A 616 -8.26 -53.98 20.86
C SER A 616 -7.47 -52.93 20.07
N ASN A 617 -6.52 -52.28 20.73
CA ASN A 617 -5.54 -51.42 20.06
C ASN A 617 -4.18 -52.10 20.04
N TRP A 618 -3.47 -51.93 18.94
CA TRP A 618 -2.20 -52.59 18.67
C TRP A 618 -1.10 -51.57 18.50
N MET A 619 0.09 -51.93 18.98
CA MET A 619 1.29 -51.13 18.79
C MET A 619 2.47 -51.99 18.36
N TRP A 620 3.25 -51.48 17.40
CA TRP A 620 4.44 -52.14 16.84
C TRP A 620 5.68 -51.30 17.06
N ASP A 621 6.78 -51.92 17.50
CA ASP A 621 8.11 -51.29 17.53
C ASP A 621 8.84 -51.54 16.20
N ASN A 622 8.82 -50.52 15.35
CA ASN A 622 9.42 -50.49 14.02
C ASN A 622 10.97 -50.66 14.07
N ALA A 623 11.63 -50.36 15.19
CA ALA A 623 13.07 -50.50 15.31
C ALA A 623 13.53 -51.96 15.51
N LYS A 624 12.68 -52.82 16.08
CA LYS A 624 13.04 -54.19 16.46
C LYS A 624 12.48 -55.26 15.53
N GLY A 625 11.61 -54.88 14.58
CA GLY A 625 10.90 -55.83 13.71
C GLY A 625 10.13 -56.91 14.50
N ARG A 626 9.83 -56.63 15.77
CA ARG A 626 9.19 -57.56 16.70
C ARG A 626 7.81 -57.05 17.00
N ASP A 627 6.82 -57.85 16.60
CA ASP A 627 5.45 -57.72 17.03
C ASP A 627 5.35 -57.91 18.55
N ARG A 628 4.41 -57.15 19.12
CA ARG A 628 3.59 -57.43 20.31
C ARG A 628 3.82 -56.48 21.48
N SER A 629 2.87 -55.58 21.57
CA SER A 629 2.17 -55.30 22.83
C SER A 629 0.72 -54.95 22.48
N GLU A 630 -0.24 -55.79 22.91
CA GLU A 630 -1.65 -55.40 23.04
C GLU A 630 -1.63 -54.26 24.06
N LEU A 631 -1.63 -53.02 23.58
CA LEU A 631 -1.48 -51.89 24.47
C LEU A 631 -2.83 -51.66 25.13
N LEU A 632 -2.83 -51.84 26.45
CA LEU A 632 -3.85 -51.37 27.39
C LEU A 632 -5.08 -52.31 27.51
N PRO A 633 -5.76 -52.37 28.67
CA PRO A 633 -6.91 -53.26 28.86
C PRO A 633 -7.97 -52.99 27.78
N ARG A 634 -8.34 -54.04 27.00
CA ARG A 634 -9.38 -54.06 25.94
C ARG A 634 -10.20 -52.76 25.86
N GLN A 635 -9.72 -51.81 25.07
CA GLN A 635 -10.47 -50.61 24.72
C GLN A 635 -11.05 -50.84 23.33
N GLU A 636 -12.36 -51.02 23.27
CA GLU A 636 -13.09 -51.17 22.01
C GLU A 636 -13.02 -49.84 21.24
N ARG A 637 -12.62 -49.91 19.96
CA ARG A 637 -12.61 -48.80 19.00
C ARG A 637 -11.99 -47.50 19.56
N ALA A 638 -10.68 -47.44 19.80
CA ALA A 638 -10.02 -46.22 20.29
C ALA A 638 -8.82 -45.78 19.44
N TRP A 639 -8.62 -44.46 19.26
CA TRP A 639 -7.44 -43.91 18.60
C TRP A 639 -6.34 -43.65 19.63
N ALA A 640 -5.10 -44.05 19.34
CA ALA A 640 -3.94 -43.76 20.17
C ALA A 640 -2.97 -42.79 19.47
N ARG A 641 -2.64 -41.66 20.11
CA ARG A 641 -1.58 -40.74 19.68
C ARG A 641 -0.45 -40.71 20.71
N ILE A 642 0.78 -40.80 20.23
CA ILE A 642 1.99 -40.91 21.07
C ILE A 642 2.78 -39.61 21.03
N SER A 643 3.36 -39.20 22.16
CA SER A 643 4.27 -38.06 22.24
C SER A 643 5.58 -38.32 21.49
N ALA A 644 6.24 -37.29 20.97
CA ALA A 644 7.45 -37.48 20.17
C ALA A 644 8.67 -38.04 20.93
N ASP A 645 8.66 -37.99 22.27
CA ASP A 645 9.65 -38.69 23.11
C ASP A 645 9.33 -40.17 23.36
N ASP A 646 8.21 -40.65 22.82
CA ASP A 646 7.64 -41.99 22.97
C ASP A 646 7.39 -42.42 24.42
N LYS A 647 7.17 -41.47 25.34
CA LYS A 647 6.96 -41.77 26.77
C LYS A 647 5.52 -41.61 27.21
N ARG A 648 4.70 -40.84 26.49
CA ARG A 648 3.30 -40.60 26.83
C ARG A 648 2.40 -40.94 25.66
N MET A 649 1.18 -41.32 25.97
CA MET A 649 0.17 -41.66 24.97
C MET A 649 -1.20 -41.19 25.41
N VAL A 650 -2.00 -40.71 24.46
CA VAL A 650 -3.40 -40.36 24.67
C VAL A 650 -4.26 -41.31 23.86
N VAL A 651 -5.20 -41.97 24.53
CA VAL A 651 -6.10 -42.97 23.93
C VAL A 651 -7.54 -42.50 24.01
N THR A 652 -8.12 -42.19 22.87
CA THR A 652 -9.48 -41.66 22.75
C THR A 652 -10.42 -42.73 22.23
N ASN A 653 -11.38 -43.16 23.07
CA ASN A 653 -12.44 -44.07 22.63
C ASN A 653 -13.33 -43.39 21.58
N LEU A 654 -13.59 -44.02 20.44
CA LEU A 654 -14.26 -43.39 19.29
C LEU A 654 -15.79 -43.35 19.42
N ASP A 655 -16.37 -44.11 20.34
CA ASP A 655 -17.81 -44.10 20.60
C ASP A 655 -18.19 -43.05 21.66
N THR A 656 -17.30 -42.82 22.63
CA THR A 656 -17.54 -41.93 23.78
C THR A 656 -16.71 -40.66 23.74
N TYR A 657 -15.67 -40.62 22.91
CA TYR A 657 -14.63 -39.58 22.87
C TYR A 657 -13.93 -39.34 24.22
N VAL A 658 -13.98 -40.31 25.14
CA VAL A 658 -13.24 -40.21 26.40
C VAL A 658 -11.75 -40.46 26.12
N ALA A 659 -10.93 -39.45 26.40
CA ALA A 659 -9.48 -39.50 26.21
C ALA A 659 -8.77 -39.88 27.52
N GLN A 660 -8.08 -41.02 27.50
CA GLN A 660 -7.31 -41.56 28.61
C GLN A 660 -5.83 -41.22 28.42
N LEU A 661 -5.17 -40.83 29.51
CA LEU A 661 -3.75 -40.45 29.51
C LEU A 661 -2.91 -41.61 30.05
N TRP A 662 -1.85 -41.97 29.34
CA TRP A 662 -1.01 -43.12 29.63
C TRP A 662 0.47 -42.74 29.65
N ASP A 663 1.19 -43.24 30.65
CA ASP A 663 2.65 -43.33 30.66
C ASP A 663 3.06 -44.67 30.06
N ILE A 664 3.84 -44.59 28.99
CA ILE A 664 4.35 -45.72 28.20
C ILE A 664 5.88 -45.79 28.22
N SER A 665 6.53 -45.10 29.17
CA SER A 665 7.99 -45.15 29.34
C SER A 665 8.52 -46.58 29.55
N ASP A 666 7.68 -47.44 30.14
CA ASP A 666 7.86 -48.90 30.22
C ASP A 666 6.71 -49.58 29.47
N LEU A 667 7.00 -50.06 28.25
CA LEU A 667 6.01 -50.69 27.37
C LEU A 667 5.45 -52.00 27.93
N ASP A 668 6.18 -52.67 28.82
CA ASP A 668 5.71 -53.91 29.46
C ASP A 668 4.74 -53.61 30.61
N ARG A 669 4.70 -52.35 31.08
CA ARG A 669 3.89 -51.91 32.23
C ARG A 669 3.31 -50.51 32.00
N PRO A 670 2.47 -50.33 30.97
CA PRO A 670 1.83 -49.04 30.73
C PRO A 670 0.91 -48.67 31.89
N ARG A 671 0.94 -47.40 32.29
CA ARG A 671 0.15 -46.91 33.45
C ARG A 671 -0.77 -45.79 33.03
N GLN A 672 -2.04 -45.92 33.34
CA GLN A 672 -2.99 -44.82 33.18
C GLN A 672 -2.70 -43.76 34.24
N THR A 673 -2.39 -42.55 33.80
CA THR A 673 -2.04 -41.42 34.66
C THR A 673 -3.22 -40.49 34.92
N GLY A 674 -4.21 -40.48 34.02
CA GLY A 674 -5.41 -39.64 34.12
C GLY A 674 -6.42 -39.90 33.01
N VAL A 675 -7.48 -39.10 33.00
CA VAL A 675 -8.54 -39.05 31.97
C VAL A 675 -8.93 -37.58 31.78
N LEU A 676 -9.16 -37.14 30.55
CA LEU A 676 -9.71 -35.81 30.32
C LEU A 676 -11.16 -35.74 30.84
N PRO A 677 -11.54 -34.66 31.54
CA PRO A 677 -12.80 -34.60 32.30
C PRO A 677 -14.06 -34.53 31.43
N ARG A 678 -13.93 -34.33 30.11
CA ARG A 678 -15.04 -34.31 29.16
C ARG A 678 -14.68 -35.00 27.84
N PRO A 679 -15.67 -35.48 27.06
CA PRO A 679 -15.47 -36.01 25.71
C PRO A 679 -14.67 -35.05 24.81
N PHE A 680 -13.61 -35.57 24.18
CA PHE A 680 -12.58 -34.81 23.50
C PHE A 680 -11.96 -35.59 22.32
N SER A 681 -11.94 -34.97 21.14
CA SER A 681 -11.20 -35.48 19.98
C SER A 681 -9.80 -34.91 19.97
N VAL A 682 -8.78 -35.77 19.92
CA VAL A 682 -7.36 -35.37 20.01
C VAL A 682 -6.76 -35.23 18.62
N ASP A 683 -6.23 -34.05 18.31
CA ASP A 683 -5.62 -33.74 17.01
C ASP A 683 -4.09 -33.76 17.08
N ALA A 684 -3.49 -33.24 18.14
CA ALA A 684 -2.03 -33.16 18.29
C ALA A 684 -1.56 -33.32 19.74
N VAL A 685 -0.34 -33.84 19.91
CA VAL A 685 0.32 -34.04 21.21
C VAL A 685 1.74 -33.46 21.12
N SER A 686 2.12 -32.63 22.09
CA SER A 686 3.48 -32.06 22.19
C SER A 686 4.55 -33.15 22.39
N ARG A 687 5.83 -32.80 22.18
CA ARG A 687 6.94 -33.75 22.34
C ARG A 687 7.00 -34.39 23.72
N SER A 688 6.74 -33.64 24.79
CA SER A 688 6.72 -34.18 26.17
C SER A 688 5.40 -34.84 26.55
N GLY A 689 4.34 -34.68 25.73
CA GLY A 689 2.99 -35.10 26.06
C GLY A 689 2.34 -34.30 27.20
N GLU A 690 2.83 -33.09 27.48
CA GLU A 690 2.28 -32.18 28.50
C GLU A 690 1.24 -31.23 27.93
N VAL A 691 1.26 -30.99 26.63
CA VAL A 691 0.24 -30.22 25.93
C VAL A 691 -0.45 -31.11 24.90
N VAL A 692 -1.78 -31.11 24.92
CA VAL A 692 -2.64 -31.82 23.96
C VAL A 692 -3.60 -30.81 23.35
N VAL A 693 -3.76 -30.87 22.03
CA VAL A 693 -4.67 -29.98 21.30
C VAL A 693 -5.70 -30.80 20.54
N GLY A 694 -6.92 -30.29 20.47
CA GLY A 694 -8.00 -30.93 19.76
C GLY A 694 -9.30 -30.14 19.84
N ALA A 695 -10.42 -30.85 19.82
CA ALA A 695 -11.74 -30.26 19.92
C ALA A 695 -12.59 -30.98 20.96
N GLY A 696 -13.38 -30.21 21.72
CA GLY A 696 -14.41 -30.77 22.58
C GLY A 696 -15.47 -31.50 21.75
N MET A 697 -16.20 -32.42 22.37
CA MET A 697 -17.40 -33.00 21.76
C MET A 697 -18.63 -32.45 22.47
N VAL A 698 -19.59 -31.98 21.69
CA VAL A 698 -20.85 -31.37 22.16
C VAL A 698 -22.05 -32.12 21.59
N ASP A 699 -23.18 -32.07 22.28
CA ASP A 699 -24.41 -32.69 21.79
C ASP A 699 -24.89 -32.03 20.50
N TRP A 700 -25.18 -32.83 19.47
CA TRP A 700 -25.79 -32.31 18.24
C TRP A 700 -27.18 -31.75 18.54
N PRO A 701 -27.48 -30.51 18.11
CA PRO A 701 -28.80 -29.92 18.29
C PRO A 701 -29.86 -30.76 17.56
N GLN A 702 -30.73 -31.42 18.31
CA GLN A 702 -31.82 -32.20 17.73
C GLN A 702 -32.90 -31.24 17.19
N PRO A 703 -33.38 -31.41 15.94
CA PRO A 703 -34.49 -30.60 15.43
C PRO A 703 -35.76 -30.82 16.27
N PRO A 704 -36.61 -29.80 16.44
CA PRO A 704 -37.84 -29.93 17.22
C PRO A 704 -38.73 -31.05 16.65
N GLY A 705 -39.05 -32.06 17.46
CA GLY A 705 -39.88 -33.22 17.08
C GLY A 705 -39.14 -34.57 16.97
N SER A 706 -37.82 -34.58 17.16
CA SER A 706 -37.00 -35.81 17.14
C SER A 706 -37.28 -36.69 18.37
N ARG A 707 -37.46 -38.01 18.17
CA ARG A 707 -37.72 -38.97 19.27
C ARG A 707 -36.44 -39.20 20.09
N ALA A 708 -36.57 -39.16 21.43
CA ALA A 708 -35.48 -39.34 22.41
C ALA A 708 -34.84 -40.75 22.46
N THR A 709 -35.03 -41.59 21.45
CA THR A 709 -34.50 -42.97 21.38
C THR A 709 -33.24 -43.10 20.53
N GLU A 710 -32.81 -42.04 19.86
CA GLU A 710 -31.53 -42.02 19.13
C GLU A 710 -30.42 -41.60 20.10
N ARG A 711 -29.30 -42.35 20.13
CA ARG A 711 -28.12 -42.03 20.95
C ARG A 711 -27.73 -40.56 20.69
N PRO A 712 -27.29 -39.78 21.70
CA PRO A 712 -26.80 -38.43 21.47
C PRO A 712 -25.66 -38.49 20.44
N SER A 713 -25.89 -37.93 19.26
CA SER A 713 -24.86 -37.77 18.25
C SER A 713 -23.95 -36.65 18.73
N LEU A 714 -22.82 -37.01 19.34
CA LEU A 714 -21.78 -36.04 19.67
C LEU A 714 -21.19 -35.49 18.38
N VAL A 715 -21.02 -34.18 18.31
CA VAL A 715 -20.35 -33.50 17.21
C VAL A 715 -19.19 -32.67 17.73
N ARG A 716 -18.15 -32.60 16.90
CA ARG A 716 -16.92 -31.87 17.19
C ARG A 716 -17.21 -30.39 17.36
N ASP A 717 -16.72 -29.81 18.46
CA ASP A 717 -16.75 -28.37 18.69
C ASP A 717 -16.01 -27.68 17.54
N SER A 718 -16.57 -26.55 17.11
CA SER A 718 -15.95 -25.65 16.15
C SER A 718 -14.68 -25.01 16.70
N LYS A 719 -14.50 -24.90 18.02
CA LYS A 719 -13.34 -24.24 18.62
C LYS A 719 -12.17 -25.20 18.83
N ALA A 720 -10.96 -24.65 18.79
CA ALA A 720 -9.77 -25.38 19.21
C ALA A 720 -9.57 -25.28 20.73
N HIS A 721 -9.20 -26.41 21.32
CA HIS A 721 -9.02 -26.56 22.76
C HIS A 721 -7.61 -27.05 23.06
N ILE A 722 -7.01 -26.47 24.08
CA ILE A 722 -5.69 -26.80 24.57
C ILE A 722 -5.83 -27.38 25.98
N TRP A 723 -5.26 -28.56 26.19
CA TRP A 723 -5.11 -29.17 27.50
C TRP A 723 -3.67 -29.09 27.95
N ASP A 724 -3.47 -28.46 29.11
CA ASP A 724 -2.23 -28.53 29.88
C ASP A 724 -2.32 -29.73 30.85
N LEU A 725 -1.35 -30.63 30.71
CA LEU A 725 -1.17 -31.91 31.39
C LEU A 725 0.17 -32.01 32.13
N HIS A 726 0.75 -30.88 32.57
CA HIS A 726 1.92 -30.91 33.47
C HIS A 726 1.62 -31.73 34.74
N ASP A 727 0.39 -31.63 35.27
CA ASP A 727 -0.18 -32.60 36.21
C ASP A 727 -1.36 -33.33 35.55
N PRO A 728 -1.18 -34.58 35.06
CA PRO A 728 -2.23 -35.33 34.38
C PRO A 728 -3.42 -35.69 35.27
N ARG A 729 -3.32 -35.51 36.59
CA ARG A 729 -4.44 -35.69 37.53
C ARG A 729 -5.29 -34.44 37.69
N GLN A 730 -4.77 -33.29 37.28
CA GLN A 730 -5.47 -32.00 37.29
C GLN A 730 -5.33 -31.32 35.92
N PRO A 731 -5.89 -31.92 34.87
CA PRO A 731 -5.78 -31.37 33.52
C PRO A 731 -6.47 -30.00 33.47
N ARG A 732 -5.81 -29.01 32.86
CA ARG A 732 -6.36 -27.66 32.70
C ARG A 732 -6.71 -27.40 31.26
N GLU A 733 -7.93 -26.93 31.04
CA GLU A 733 -8.43 -26.62 29.71
C GLU A 733 -8.37 -25.13 29.42
N VAL A 734 -7.91 -24.79 28.22
CA VAL A 734 -8.05 -23.46 27.64
C VAL A 734 -8.75 -23.58 26.29
N VAL A 735 -9.85 -22.85 26.13
CA VAL A 735 -10.61 -22.79 24.88
C VAL A 735 -10.20 -21.54 24.12
N LEU A 736 -9.79 -21.70 22.87
CA LEU A 736 -9.43 -20.57 22.02
C LEU A 736 -10.72 -19.88 21.55
N PRO A 737 -10.75 -18.54 21.46
CA PRO A 737 -11.98 -17.80 21.19
C PRO A 737 -12.47 -17.93 19.74
N ARG A 738 -11.70 -18.58 18.85
CA ARG A 738 -11.92 -18.65 17.41
C ARG A 738 -12.48 -19.99 16.96
N GLU A 739 -13.28 -19.95 15.89
CA GLU A 739 -13.73 -21.13 15.16
C GLU A 739 -12.60 -21.66 14.29
N ASN A 740 -12.25 -22.93 14.48
CA ASN A 740 -11.24 -23.68 13.75
C ASN A 740 -11.91 -24.41 12.57
N ALA A 741 -11.50 -24.10 11.34
CA ALA A 741 -11.98 -24.76 10.13
C ALA A 741 -11.24 -26.06 9.79
N GLY A 742 -10.21 -26.47 10.53
CA GLY A 742 -9.40 -27.62 10.17
C GLY A 742 -8.67 -28.33 11.31
N THR A 743 -7.58 -29.02 10.96
CA THR A 743 -6.72 -29.72 11.91
C THR A 743 -5.64 -28.76 12.40
N PRO A 744 -5.55 -28.48 13.71
CA PRO A 744 -4.54 -27.59 14.25
C PRO A 744 -3.15 -28.27 14.23
N ALA A 745 -2.09 -27.50 14.02
CA ALA A 745 -0.71 -27.98 14.05
C ALA A 745 0.02 -27.44 15.28
N LEU A 746 0.52 -28.33 16.14
CA LEU A 746 1.26 -27.97 17.34
C LEU A 746 2.76 -28.10 17.08
N ARG A 747 3.53 -27.05 17.37
CA ARG A 747 4.99 -27.11 17.30
C ARG A 747 5.50 -28.12 18.33
N PRO A 748 6.55 -28.91 18.04
CA PRO A 748 6.98 -29.99 18.93
C PRO A 748 7.28 -29.56 20.37
N ASP A 749 7.69 -28.31 20.61
CA ASP A 749 7.94 -27.78 21.95
C ASP A 749 6.66 -27.50 22.77
N GLY A 750 5.48 -27.62 22.16
CA GLY A 750 4.18 -27.37 22.79
C GLY A 750 3.86 -25.89 23.01
N ARG A 751 4.70 -24.96 22.54
CA ARG A 751 4.57 -23.52 22.84
C ARG A 751 3.95 -22.69 21.72
N LEU A 752 3.92 -23.22 20.50
CA LEU A 752 3.34 -22.56 19.34
C LEU A 752 2.29 -23.47 18.72
N LEU A 753 1.10 -22.92 18.52
CA LEU A 753 -0.03 -23.57 17.88
C LEU A 753 -0.43 -22.81 16.63
N VAL A 754 -0.61 -23.52 15.52
CA VAL A 754 -1.05 -22.95 14.25
C VAL A 754 -2.46 -23.42 13.95
N LEU A 755 -3.36 -22.46 13.79
CA LEU A 755 -4.80 -22.71 13.62
C LEU A 755 -5.28 -22.23 12.25
N PRO A 756 -5.92 -23.10 11.47
CA PRO A 756 -6.67 -22.68 10.28
C PRO A 756 -8.09 -22.24 10.71
N LEU A 757 -8.48 -21.00 10.45
CA LEU A 757 -9.75 -20.46 10.96
C LEU A 757 -10.92 -20.56 10.00
N ARG A 758 -10.89 -19.81 8.90
CA ARG A 758 -12.03 -19.68 7.99
C ARG A 758 -11.55 -19.25 6.61
N GLN A 759 -12.18 -19.81 5.59
CA GLN A 759 -12.03 -19.37 4.23
C GLN A 759 -12.90 -18.13 3.99
N ASP A 760 -12.32 -17.06 3.43
CA ASP A 760 -13.10 -15.99 2.85
C ASP A 760 -13.67 -16.43 1.50
N HIS A 761 -15.00 -16.55 1.42
CA HIS A 761 -15.70 -17.04 0.24
C HIS A 761 -15.57 -16.13 -0.99
N TRP A 762 -15.13 -14.87 -0.82
CA TRP A 762 -14.97 -13.92 -1.92
C TRP A 762 -13.55 -13.90 -2.50
N THR A 763 -12.54 -14.05 -1.66
CA THR A 763 -11.13 -14.04 -2.06
C THR A 763 -10.56 -15.44 -2.27
N GLY A 764 -11.22 -16.47 -1.70
CA GLY A 764 -10.74 -17.83 -1.64
C GLY A 764 -9.64 -18.03 -0.58
N GLU A 765 -9.16 -16.99 0.08
CA GLU A 765 -8.03 -17.08 1.02
C GLU A 765 -8.45 -17.71 2.35
N THR A 766 -7.56 -18.53 2.93
CA THR A 766 -7.72 -19.08 4.27
C THR A 766 -6.82 -18.35 5.26
N GLU A 767 -7.42 -17.93 6.36
CA GLU A 767 -6.72 -17.32 7.49
C GLU A 767 -6.03 -18.40 8.35
N ILE A 768 -4.73 -18.24 8.59
CA ILE A 768 -3.93 -19.07 9.49
C ILE A 768 -3.39 -18.19 10.63
N GLU A 769 -3.71 -18.55 11.87
CA GLU A 769 -3.26 -17.83 13.07
C GLU A 769 -2.16 -18.60 13.82
N PHE A 770 -1.18 -17.87 14.34
CA PHE A 770 -0.10 -18.38 15.19
C PHE A 770 -0.35 -17.99 16.63
N TRP A 771 -0.52 -18.97 17.51
CA TRP A 771 -0.85 -18.80 18.92
C TRP A 771 0.29 -19.27 19.81
N GLN A 772 0.70 -18.42 20.74
CA GLN A 772 1.57 -18.80 21.85
C GLN A 772 0.75 -19.52 22.93
N VAL A 773 1.22 -20.68 23.37
CA VAL A 773 0.49 -21.61 24.26
C VAL A 773 1.05 -21.65 25.69
N ASP A 774 2.25 -21.12 25.93
CA ASP A 774 2.95 -21.22 27.22
C ASP A 774 2.42 -20.27 28.33
N THR A 775 1.35 -19.53 28.06
CA THR A 775 0.71 -18.58 28.98
C THR A 775 -0.64 -19.10 29.45
N GLU A 776 -1.04 -18.81 30.70
CA GLU A 776 -2.40 -19.09 31.22
C GLU A 776 -3.51 -18.51 30.32
N GLN A 777 -3.15 -17.55 29.46
CA GLN A 777 -3.98 -17.01 28.39
C GLN A 777 -3.20 -17.07 27.07
N PRO A 778 -3.57 -17.95 26.12
CA PRO A 778 -2.94 -18.04 24.82
C PRO A 778 -2.95 -16.69 24.11
N GLN A 779 -1.82 -16.34 23.48
CA GLN A 779 -1.66 -15.05 22.80
C GLN A 779 -1.55 -15.25 21.30
N LEU A 780 -2.36 -14.50 20.54
CA LEU A 780 -2.19 -14.40 19.10
C LEU A 780 -0.88 -13.64 18.79
N LEU A 781 0.04 -14.31 18.13
CA LEU A 781 1.34 -13.75 17.73
C LEU A 781 1.30 -13.14 16.33
N ASN A 782 0.60 -13.80 15.41
CA ASN A 782 0.49 -13.37 14.02
C ASN A 782 -0.71 -14.00 13.32
N THR A 783 -1.13 -13.36 12.25
CA THR A 783 -2.10 -13.88 11.28
C THR A 783 -1.46 -13.83 9.90
N MET A 784 -1.49 -14.96 9.19
CA MET A 784 -1.07 -15.05 7.80
C MET A 784 -2.26 -15.44 6.92
N TRP A 785 -2.25 -14.94 5.69
CA TRP A 785 -3.24 -15.28 4.67
C TRP A 785 -2.59 -16.15 3.62
N VAL A 786 -3.20 -17.30 3.35
CA VAL A 786 -2.77 -18.21 2.29
C VAL A 786 -3.91 -18.32 1.28
N LYS A 787 -3.59 -18.21 -0.01
CA LYS A 787 -4.59 -18.36 -1.08
C LYS A 787 -5.10 -19.79 -1.13
N ASP A 788 -6.42 -19.95 -1.07
CA ASP A 788 -7.21 -21.19 -1.23
C ASP A 788 -7.52 -22.08 -0.02
N ASN A 789 -8.60 -22.85 -0.22
CA ASN A 789 -9.38 -23.69 0.70
C ASN A 789 -8.48 -24.68 1.47
N LEU A 790 -8.26 -24.45 2.77
CA LEU A 790 -7.54 -25.40 3.61
C LEU A 790 -8.42 -26.60 3.96
N GLY A 791 -8.38 -27.62 3.11
CA GLY A 791 -8.37 -28.99 3.58
C GLY A 791 -6.96 -29.36 4.06
N SER A 792 -6.70 -29.28 5.36
CA SER A 792 -6.09 -30.38 6.13
C SER A 792 -4.81 -31.12 5.62
N VAL A 793 -3.65 -30.45 5.52
CA VAL A 793 -2.34 -31.00 5.99
C VAL A 793 -1.40 -29.86 6.40
N MET A 794 -0.99 -29.82 7.67
CA MET A 794 0.09 -28.97 8.16
C MET A 794 1.04 -29.80 9.03
N ALA A 795 2.34 -29.67 8.80
CA ALA A 795 3.35 -30.41 9.55
C ALA A 795 4.50 -29.50 9.95
N PHE A 796 4.94 -29.61 11.21
CA PHE A 796 6.12 -28.91 11.70
C PHE A 796 7.38 -29.75 11.48
N SER A 797 8.50 -29.09 11.21
CA SER A 797 9.81 -29.73 11.35
C SER A 797 10.07 -30.11 12.80
N GLN A 798 10.90 -31.14 13.00
CA GLN A 798 11.21 -31.61 14.35
C GLN A 798 11.90 -30.54 15.21
N ASP A 799 12.72 -29.66 14.63
CA ASP A 799 13.30 -28.52 15.33
C ASP A 799 12.30 -27.37 15.59
N GLY A 800 11.09 -27.45 15.01
CA GLY A 800 10.03 -26.45 15.13
C GLY A 800 10.29 -25.18 14.32
N ARG A 801 11.36 -25.14 13.50
CA ARG A 801 11.72 -23.99 12.69
C ARG A 801 10.86 -23.82 11.47
N PHE A 802 10.45 -24.92 10.82
CA PHE A 802 9.69 -24.90 9.59
C PHE A 802 8.29 -25.45 9.78
N ILE A 803 7.34 -24.94 8.99
CA ILE A 803 6.01 -25.54 8.83
C ILE A 803 5.73 -25.70 7.33
N ALA A 804 5.28 -26.89 6.95
CA ALA A 804 4.77 -27.15 5.62
C ALA A 804 3.25 -26.97 5.62
N VAL A 805 2.75 -26.19 4.67
CA VAL A 805 1.33 -25.92 4.46
C VAL A 805 0.96 -26.32 3.04
N ARG A 806 -0.11 -27.09 2.89
CA ARG A 806 -0.64 -27.50 1.59
C ARG A 806 -1.46 -26.38 0.94
N ASP A 807 -1.14 -26.06 -0.31
CA ASP A 807 -1.99 -25.28 -1.23
C ASP A 807 -2.77 -26.28 -2.11
N GLU A 808 -4.06 -26.43 -1.79
CA GLU A 808 -4.93 -27.43 -2.44
C GLU A 808 -5.26 -27.10 -3.89
N LEU A 809 -5.51 -25.82 -4.21
CA LEU A 809 -5.86 -25.41 -5.58
C LEU A 809 -4.68 -25.58 -6.54
N ARG A 810 -3.48 -25.22 -6.09
CA ARG A 810 -2.26 -25.31 -6.91
C ARG A 810 -1.58 -26.67 -6.80
N LYS A 811 -2.08 -27.58 -5.95
CA LYS A 811 -1.49 -28.89 -5.64
C LYS A 811 0.00 -28.80 -5.25
N LYS A 812 0.31 -27.83 -4.39
CA LYS A 812 1.68 -27.53 -3.96
C LYS A 812 1.83 -27.60 -2.45
N ILE A 813 3.06 -27.82 -2.01
CA ILE A 813 3.44 -27.67 -0.61
C ILE A 813 4.34 -26.45 -0.48
N VAL A 814 3.95 -25.52 0.40
CA VAL A 814 4.74 -24.34 0.71
C VAL A 814 5.35 -24.52 2.09
N VAL A 815 6.67 -24.41 2.16
CA VAL A 815 7.43 -24.47 3.41
C VAL A 815 7.69 -23.04 3.88
N TRP A 816 7.33 -22.76 5.13
CA TRP A 816 7.52 -21.48 5.80
C TRP A 816 8.55 -21.63 6.92
N ASP A 817 9.51 -20.71 6.98
CA ASP A 817 10.37 -20.50 8.15
C ASP A 817 9.58 -19.69 9.19
N VAL A 818 9.42 -20.30 10.35
CA VAL A 818 8.68 -19.79 11.52
C VAL A 818 9.58 -19.75 12.75
N ALA A 819 10.91 -19.59 12.54
CA ALA A 819 11.85 -19.26 13.60
C ALA A 819 11.38 -18.03 14.40
N ASP A 820 10.85 -17.01 13.71
CA ASP A 820 10.05 -15.95 14.32
C ASP A 820 8.57 -16.10 13.91
N PRO A 821 7.71 -16.65 14.79
CA PRO A 821 6.29 -16.82 14.49
C PRO A 821 5.52 -15.50 14.34
N ARG A 822 6.09 -14.36 14.73
CA ARG A 822 5.50 -13.03 14.49
C ARG A 822 5.70 -12.54 13.06
N SER A 823 6.69 -13.10 12.35
CA SER A 823 6.99 -12.75 10.97
C SER A 823 7.41 -13.99 10.16
N PRO A 824 6.50 -14.95 9.90
CA PRO A 824 6.75 -16.11 9.07
C PRO A 824 7.26 -15.71 7.67
N VAL A 825 8.31 -16.40 7.21
CA VAL A 825 8.91 -16.15 5.89
C VAL A 825 8.71 -17.37 5.01
N ARG A 826 8.24 -17.18 3.78
CA ARG A 826 8.18 -18.26 2.80
C ARG A 826 9.61 -18.72 2.47
N TRP A 827 9.89 -19.99 2.72
CA TRP A 827 11.23 -20.57 2.58
C TRP A 827 11.41 -21.34 1.27
N ALA A 828 10.45 -22.17 0.90
CA ALA A 828 10.48 -22.92 -0.35
C ALA A 828 9.07 -23.26 -0.83
N GLU A 829 8.91 -23.44 -2.14
CA GLU A 829 7.69 -23.97 -2.76
C GLU A 829 8.06 -25.24 -3.52
N LEU A 830 7.52 -26.38 -3.08
CA LEU A 830 7.74 -27.65 -3.75
C LEU A 830 6.96 -27.66 -5.07
N PRO A 831 7.54 -28.18 -6.17
CA PRO A 831 6.87 -28.27 -7.47
C PRO A 831 5.51 -28.97 -7.41
N GLU A 832 4.64 -28.63 -8.36
CA GLU A 832 3.30 -29.22 -8.47
C GLU A 832 3.39 -30.73 -8.69
N SER A 833 2.67 -31.49 -7.86
CA SER A 833 2.49 -32.93 -8.06
C SER A 833 1.28 -33.19 -8.95
N SER A 834 1.32 -34.27 -9.75
CA SER A 834 0.18 -34.75 -10.53
C SER A 834 -1.01 -35.13 -9.62
N HIS A 835 -0.73 -35.49 -8.37
CA HIS A 835 -1.69 -35.95 -7.37
C HIS A 835 -1.79 -34.99 -6.19
N VAL A 836 -2.93 -35.01 -5.49
CA VAL A 836 -3.13 -34.17 -4.30
C VAL A 836 -2.29 -34.74 -3.15
N ALA A 837 -1.39 -33.94 -2.57
CA ALA A 837 -0.62 -34.33 -1.41
C ALA A 837 -1.53 -34.63 -0.22
N LEU A 838 -1.54 -35.88 0.25
CA LEU A 838 -2.36 -36.37 1.36
C LEU A 838 -1.60 -36.38 2.68
N LEU A 839 -0.26 -36.50 2.62
CA LEU A 839 0.60 -36.62 3.79
C LEU A 839 1.86 -35.78 3.59
N VAL A 840 2.31 -35.11 4.65
CA VAL A 840 3.56 -34.33 4.66
C VAL A 840 4.29 -34.61 5.96
N GLU A 841 5.59 -34.88 5.88
CA GLU A 841 6.42 -35.18 7.04
C GLU A 841 7.84 -34.62 6.88
N PHE A 842 8.43 -34.12 7.97
CA PHE A 842 9.78 -33.56 7.99
C PHE A 842 10.82 -34.53 8.53
N GLY A 843 11.97 -34.59 7.86
CA GLY A 843 13.19 -35.26 8.30
C GLY A 843 14.38 -34.31 8.30
N GLY A 844 14.43 -33.41 9.28
CA GLY A 844 15.41 -32.30 9.29
C GLY A 844 15.13 -31.31 8.17
N HIS A 845 16.05 -31.18 7.21
CA HIS A 845 15.89 -30.36 5.99
C HIS A 845 15.22 -31.12 4.84
N GLN A 846 14.80 -32.37 5.06
CA GLN A 846 14.08 -33.17 4.06
C GLN A 846 12.56 -33.08 4.31
N VAL A 847 11.77 -32.99 3.26
CA VAL A 847 10.30 -33.00 3.31
C VAL A 847 9.80 -34.14 2.44
N ALA A 848 9.15 -35.12 3.06
CA ALA A 848 8.46 -36.18 2.34
C ALA A 848 7.00 -35.80 2.11
N VAL A 849 6.56 -35.91 0.86
CA VAL A 849 5.19 -35.63 0.41
C VAL A 849 4.61 -36.90 -0.18
N GLY A 850 3.56 -37.43 0.44
CA GLY A 850 2.81 -38.58 -0.07
C GLY A 850 1.56 -38.12 -0.83
N ALA A 851 1.43 -38.52 -2.09
CA ALA A 851 0.28 -38.21 -2.94
C ALA A 851 -0.18 -39.48 -3.68
N ASP A 852 -1.40 -39.94 -3.41
CA ASP A 852 -1.92 -41.22 -3.92
C ASP A 852 -0.91 -42.39 -3.74
N SER A 853 -0.40 -42.96 -4.84
CA SER A 853 0.56 -44.08 -4.87
C SER A 853 2.02 -43.64 -5.09
N GLU A 854 2.33 -42.36 -4.84
CA GLU A 854 3.66 -41.78 -4.97
C GLU A 854 4.11 -41.12 -3.68
N VAL A 855 5.38 -41.32 -3.33
CA VAL A 855 6.07 -40.56 -2.27
C VAL A 855 7.22 -39.80 -2.90
N GLN A 856 7.27 -38.49 -2.74
CA GLN A 856 8.40 -37.68 -3.17
C GLN A 856 9.11 -37.12 -1.96
N VAL A 857 10.44 -37.19 -1.95
CA VAL A 857 11.25 -36.59 -0.88
C VAL A 857 12.11 -35.47 -1.44
N TRP A 858 11.96 -34.30 -0.86
CA TRP A 858 12.61 -33.06 -1.28
C TRP A 858 13.59 -32.59 -0.22
N ASP A 859 14.74 -32.07 -0.65
CA ASP A 859 15.65 -31.31 0.18
C ASP A 859 15.29 -29.82 0.11
N VAL A 860 15.06 -29.19 1.27
CA VAL A 860 14.75 -27.77 1.41
C VAL A 860 15.82 -27.01 2.21
N GLU A 861 17.05 -27.50 2.26
CA GLU A 861 18.17 -26.83 2.96
C GLU A 861 18.41 -25.41 2.41
N ARG A 862 18.22 -25.20 1.10
CA ARG A 862 18.40 -23.91 0.43
C ARG A 862 17.07 -23.23 0.16
N GLN A 863 16.97 -21.97 0.55
CA GLN A 863 15.80 -21.12 0.30
C GLN A 863 15.51 -21.04 -1.20
N ASP A 864 14.24 -21.22 -1.57
CA ASP A 864 13.69 -21.19 -2.94
C ASP A 864 14.40 -22.10 -3.96
N ALA A 865 15.16 -23.11 -3.49
CA ALA A 865 15.87 -24.06 -4.34
C ALA A 865 15.67 -25.51 -3.85
N PRO A 866 14.41 -26.01 -3.80
CA PRO A 866 14.15 -27.38 -3.39
C PRO A 866 14.74 -28.37 -4.40
N VAL A 867 15.36 -29.44 -3.91
CA VAL A 867 15.96 -30.49 -4.75
C VAL A 867 15.24 -31.81 -4.52
N LEU A 868 14.74 -32.45 -5.57
CA LEU A 868 14.15 -33.78 -5.47
C LEU A 868 15.26 -34.80 -5.16
N LEU A 869 15.20 -35.41 -3.98
CA LEU A 869 16.11 -36.46 -3.54
C LEU A 869 15.72 -37.84 -4.09
N GLY A 870 14.42 -38.08 -4.24
CA GLY A 870 13.88 -39.28 -4.89
C GLY A 870 12.36 -39.29 -4.99
N SER A 871 11.85 -39.98 -6.01
CA SER A 871 10.43 -40.30 -6.18
C SER A 871 10.19 -41.81 -6.09
N PHE A 872 9.19 -42.20 -5.30
CA PHE A 872 8.77 -43.57 -5.05
C PHE A 872 7.35 -43.81 -5.59
N GLY A 873 7.23 -43.90 -6.91
CA GLY A 873 5.94 -44.06 -7.61
C GLY A 873 5.64 -45.50 -8.02
N GLY A 874 4.37 -45.90 -7.97
CA GLY A 874 3.86 -47.13 -8.59
C GLY A 874 4.15 -48.44 -7.84
N LEU A 875 4.86 -48.37 -6.71
CA LEU A 875 5.15 -49.51 -5.84
C LEU A 875 4.24 -49.60 -4.62
N VAL A 876 3.81 -48.44 -4.15
CA VAL A 876 3.09 -48.27 -2.89
C VAL A 876 1.61 -48.09 -3.22
N GLU A 877 0.74 -48.83 -2.54
CA GLU A 877 -0.69 -48.48 -2.51
C GLU A 877 -0.88 -47.15 -1.76
N GLN A 878 -2.07 -46.57 -1.82
CA GLN A 878 -2.31 -45.27 -1.17
C GLN A 878 -1.78 -45.26 0.28
N LEU A 879 -0.87 -44.33 0.59
CA LEU A 879 -0.35 -44.22 1.94
C LEU A 879 -1.44 -43.72 2.90
N THR A 880 -1.47 -44.32 4.08
CA THR A 880 -2.39 -43.97 5.17
C THR A 880 -1.69 -43.31 6.35
N ALA A 881 -0.38 -43.50 6.49
CA ALA A 881 0.46 -42.82 7.47
C ALA A 881 1.90 -42.71 6.95
N LEU A 882 2.62 -41.67 7.38
CA LEU A 882 4.00 -41.37 7.01
C LEU A 882 4.70 -40.74 8.22
N ALA A 883 5.91 -41.17 8.52
CA ALA A 883 6.72 -40.63 9.61
C ALA A 883 8.22 -40.63 9.24
N TYR A 884 9.00 -39.73 9.87
CA TYR A 884 10.45 -39.75 9.77
C TYR A 884 11.06 -40.47 10.97
N ARG A 885 12.06 -41.33 10.71
CA ARG A 885 12.82 -42.06 11.74
C ARG A 885 14.24 -41.53 11.82
N PRO A 886 14.55 -40.64 12.80
CA PRO A 886 15.86 -40.00 12.90
C PRO A 886 17.02 -40.98 13.10
N ALA A 887 16.79 -42.10 13.81
CA ALA A 887 17.81 -43.08 14.12
C ALA A 887 18.50 -43.67 12.88
N ASP A 888 17.76 -43.81 11.78
CA ASP A 888 18.25 -44.42 10.52
C ASP A 888 18.25 -43.45 9.33
N ALA A 889 17.92 -42.17 9.58
CA ALA A 889 17.76 -41.11 8.59
C ALA A 889 16.90 -41.53 7.39
N MET A 890 15.68 -42.02 7.67
CA MET A 890 14.78 -42.55 6.64
C MET A 890 13.31 -42.24 6.95
N PHE A 891 12.48 -42.24 5.92
CA PHE A 891 11.02 -42.15 6.06
C PHE A 891 10.40 -43.54 6.10
N VAL A 892 9.33 -43.69 6.86
CA VAL A 892 8.57 -44.92 6.97
C VAL A 892 7.10 -44.63 6.67
N GLY A 893 6.47 -45.46 5.85
CA GLY A 893 5.09 -45.28 5.43
C GLY A 893 4.27 -46.55 5.62
N LEU A 894 2.96 -46.40 5.86
CA LEU A 894 2.02 -47.50 5.92
C LEU A 894 0.99 -47.36 4.80
N ASP A 895 0.95 -48.32 3.89
CA ASP A 895 -0.04 -48.32 2.81
C ASP A 895 -1.40 -48.89 3.24
N ARG A 896 -2.43 -48.71 2.38
CA ARG A 896 -3.77 -49.29 2.61
C ARG A 896 -3.78 -50.82 2.74
N THR A 897 -2.80 -51.52 2.18
CA THR A 897 -2.66 -52.98 2.28
C THR A 897 -2.05 -53.44 3.60
N VAL A 898 -1.71 -52.50 4.49
CA VAL A 898 -1.07 -52.79 5.78
C VAL A 898 0.36 -53.29 5.58
N SER A 899 1.02 -52.81 4.52
CA SER A 899 2.46 -52.99 4.32
C SER A 899 3.20 -51.75 4.78
N MET A 900 4.24 -51.98 5.57
CA MET A 900 5.17 -50.96 5.99
C MET A 900 6.30 -50.82 4.97
N TRP A 901 6.56 -49.58 4.58
CA TRP A 901 7.56 -49.19 3.61
C TRP A 901 8.64 -48.36 4.29
N SER A 902 9.84 -48.43 3.71
CA SER A 902 11.06 -47.85 4.25
C SER A 902 11.80 -47.14 3.14
N PHE A 903 11.83 -45.81 3.18
CA PHE A 903 12.33 -44.95 2.10
C PHE A 903 13.66 -44.29 2.53
N ARG A 904 14.78 -44.74 1.96
CA ARG A 904 16.06 -44.02 2.06
C ARG A 904 16.17 -42.98 0.96
N THR A 905 16.76 -41.83 1.29
CA THR A 905 16.77 -40.67 0.40
C THR A 905 18.12 -40.44 -0.29
N THR A 906 19.14 -41.24 0.05
CA THR A 906 20.50 -41.09 -0.48
C THR A 906 21.00 -42.39 -1.10
N VAL A 907 21.47 -42.30 -2.36
CA VAL A 907 22.05 -43.44 -3.08
C VAL A 907 23.28 -43.98 -2.37
N ASP A 908 24.11 -43.11 -1.80
CA ASP A 908 25.31 -43.55 -1.08
C ASP A 908 24.98 -44.40 0.14
N ALA A 909 23.90 -44.11 0.87
CA ALA A 909 23.46 -44.96 1.97
C ALA A 909 22.92 -46.30 1.46
N VAL A 910 22.17 -46.31 0.35
CA VAL A 910 21.67 -47.55 -0.26
C VAL A 910 22.86 -48.40 -0.73
N ARG A 911 23.77 -47.83 -1.52
CA ARG A 911 24.99 -48.49 -2.02
C ARG A 911 25.86 -49.01 -0.89
N SER A 912 26.15 -48.20 0.12
CA SER A 912 27.01 -48.62 1.24
C SER A 912 26.42 -49.80 2.02
N ASN A 913 25.11 -49.81 2.25
CA ASN A 913 24.44 -50.94 2.90
C ASN A 913 24.46 -52.19 2.04
N LEU A 914 24.13 -52.06 0.75
CA LEU A 914 24.16 -53.16 -0.21
C LEU A 914 25.56 -53.77 -0.37
N CYS A 915 26.60 -52.94 -0.37
CA CYS A 915 27.99 -53.39 -0.48
C CYS A 915 28.52 -54.10 0.79
N MET A 916 27.81 -54.01 1.92
CA MET A 916 28.13 -54.81 3.10
C MET A 916 27.54 -56.23 3.06
N GLU A 917 26.66 -56.52 2.09
CA GLU A 917 26.01 -57.82 1.95
C GLU A 917 26.84 -58.78 1.09
N HIS A 918 26.90 -60.04 1.48
CA HIS A 918 27.47 -61.09 0.63
C HIS A 918 26.50 -61.38 -0.53
N ASP A 919 26.98 -61.33 -1.78
CA ASP A 919 26.24 -61.54 -3.05
C ASP A 919 25.55 -60.31 -3.69
N ILE A 920 26.19 -59.13 -3.63
CA ILE A 920 25.66 -57.93 -4.33
C ILE A 920 26.05 -57.85 -5.81
N GLU A 921 27.20 -58.41 -6.20
CA GLU A 921 27.71 -58.39 -7.57
C GLU A 921 26.86 -59.23 -8.51
N LEU A 922 26.47 -58.70 -9.67
CA LEU A 922 25.75 -59.50 -10.67
C LEU A 922 26.72 -60.50 -11.32
N ASP A 923 26.29 -61.75 -11.49
CA ASP A 923 27.02 -62.72 -12.29
C ASP A 923 27.04 -62.32 -13.78
N GLU A 924 27.90 -62.97 -14.57
CA GLU A 924 28.13 -62.60 -15.97
C GLU A 924 26.87 -62.81 -16.85
N VAL A 925 26.10 -63.88 -16.59
CA VAL A 925 24.90 -64.21 -17.35
C VAL A 925 23.79 -63.20 -17.09
N VAL A 926 23.60 -62.83 -15.82
CA VAL A 926 22.65 -61.80 -15.42
C VAL A 926 23.09 -60.44 -15.94
N TRP A 927 24.38 -60.10 -15.87
CA TRP A 927 24.88 -58.84 -16.42
C TRP A 927 24.61 -58.69 -17.92
N GLU A 928 24.96 -59.68 -18.74
CA GLU A 928 24.72 -59.65 -20.20
C GLU A 928 23.23 -59.56 -20.55
N SER A 929 22.35 -60.17 -19.73
CA SER A 929 20.90 -60.13 -19.97
C SER A 929 20.28 -58.75 -19.77
N TYR A 930 20.77 -57.96 -18.80
CA TYR A 930 20.22 -56.64 -18.47
C TYR A 930 21.03 -55.48 -19.05
N PHE A 931 22.31 -55.68 -19.34
CA PHE A 931 23.22 -54.66 -19.88
C PHE A 931 23.99 -55.19 -21.10
N PRO A 932 23.30 -55.55 -22.20
CA PRO A 932 23.95 -56.05 -23.39
C PRO A 932 24.92 -55.01 -23.95
N ASP A 933 26.07 -55.47 -24.44
CA ASP A 933 27.13 -54.66 -25.03
C ASP A 933 27.79 -53.62 -24.07
N VAL A 934 27.48 -53.66 -22.77
CA VAL A 934 28.14 -52.85 -21.73
C VAL A 934 29.16 -53.68 -20.97
N ARG A 935 30.42 -53.22 -20.95
CA ARG A 935 31.50 -53.90 -20.22
C ARG A 935 31.17 -53.99 -18.71
N ARG A 936 31.24 -55.20 -18.15
CA ARG A 936 31.07 -55.46 -16.70
C ARG A 936 32.00 -54.59 -15.86
N ARG A 937 31.45 -53.98 -14.82
CA ARG A 937 32.17 -53.19 -13.82
C ARG A 937 31.66 -53.58 -12.44
N SER A 938 32.53 -53.50 -11.43
CA SER A 938 32.13 -53.74 -10.05
C SER A 938 31.18 -52.63 -9.59
N VAL A 939 30.12 -53.02 -8.89
CA VAL A 939 29.08 -52.10 -8.39
C VAL A 939 29.43 -51.50 -7.03
N CYS A 940 30.43 -52.07 -6.35
CA CYS A 940 30.97 -51.61 -5.09
C CYS A 940 32.42 -51.14 -5.27
N PRO A 941 32.82 -50.04 -4.60
CA PRO A 941 34.17 -49.49 -4.71
C PRO A 941 35.26 -50.36 -4.07
#